data_AF-A0A241V772-F1
#
_entry.id   AF-A0A241V772-F1
#
_cell.length_a   1.000
_cell.length_b   1.000
_cell.length_c   1.000
_cell.angle_alpha   90.00
_cell.angle_beta   90.00
_cell.angle_gamma   90.00
#
_symmetry.space_group_name_H-M   'P 1'
#
loop_
_entity.id
_entity.type
_entity.pdbx_description
1 polymer ?
#
loop_
_entity_poly.entity_id
_entity_poly.type
_entity_poly.pdbx_seq_one_letter_code
_entity_poly.pdbx_strand_id
1 'polypeptide(L)'
;MTGPKPYGLHSYGDQLTESDLSFIDHQAKKVSNLKVVHQLESIKYTRELPNGGFVILTDMGGVFRAITYKQPILEPLERDLDGMAHMQIPMLFSGVFKKHDWLRNGEGAELRLTQQCARRLGGYVEEVGRDHKLQKFRVPYSPYFQELKPDIAKYSDDDTLMFTQYGKHASTWYSGAMAEVMQIVAGYGRQDRDQLPQDNLIEQAVFKIPAGIAEQIESELDGYTLPGYMGVPPEDGCFQFNYSFHNTDLVAFDRNLEPWLIKVNSSGVWAMPLPVIPASTSELFQAYVAENGDEELLKILDKFKGIPSGEGFPMAPSEFYDWVRAGVIIKVCDTADFYQHSPYTSACGWSCNTDGTHLVNTCYDYLNNLCHGFFYQIKLNLGTAKNRGWIEKKNLGGLSNSNAAQVSRYIGELNQYIGSTGHLASLLRYKLRRVDVSEILSRSHRSTDDGEVDYWRNYELDPIASHSGNTNIASRGYLYGGTPVKLPEPFIKGCMSLVFLPEDQRIPIVEFPRIDTVVFAYFIGDDLKVIKNFHDERRFYREVQGNFEDVMYVGAWDETETFGLTGLSGTYYTTDFDDRREVSEGTKHTKIVGKDLGYSSPKFIWPNIFWMDGNIVRLRYVERTYFITTNNYDRGLEVATIVPYLNRNALLYAKKDYVNGSSNHYEEYNVRISIVDPNWYSMWTYSPVKWFSGGMSVEWYGTKWRSNKPYPVDGNPIWVEKLIYQGLTPHNEFADEGDWLAGGSFPMDVYGLSRMPETEPNIASYYNEIKNPEAEPEYQLWGSILPVVFKISDKPHNQLYYEPSPHPDHGNVVYEDACKVMFGTMQYANMSYGITDRKAFGHTSLADRTKCDVFFGVINE
;
A
#
# COMPACT_ATOMS: atom_id res chain seq x y z
N MET A 1 -7.90 73.11 -15.61
CA MET A 1 -7.85 71.77 -16.22
C MET A 1 -7.57 71.95 -17.70
N THR A 2 -6.31 71.82 -18.10
CA THR A 2 -5.90 71.86 -19.51
C THR A 2 -5.96 70.45 -20.09
N GLY A 3 -6.57 70.28 -21.26
CA GLY A 3 -6.53 69.02 -22.01
C GLY A 3 -5.08 68.63 -22.34
N PRO A 4 -4.82 67.35 -22.64
CA PRO A 4 -3.47 66.91 -22.97
C PRO A 4 -2.94 67.71 -24.17
N LYS A 5 -1.74 68.30 -24.02
CA LYS A 5 -1.03 68.91 -25.14
C LYS A 5 -0.82 67.83 -26.21
N PRO A 6 -1.21 68.03 -27.46
CA PRO A 6 -0.98 67.03 -28.51
C PRO A 6 0.52 66.75 -28.62
N TYR A 7 0.87 65.48 -28.65
CA TYR A 7 2.26 65.01 -28.76
C TYR A 7 2.40 64.09 -29.96
N GLY A 8 3.58 64.12 -30.58
CA GLY A 8 3.95 63.12 -31.58
C GLY A 8 4.31 61.82 -30.87
N LEU A 9 3.55 60.75 -31.09
CA LEU A 9 3.85 59.41 -30.60
C LEU A 9 4.65 58.64 -31.66
N HIS A 10 5.80 58.11 -31.27
CA HIS A 10 6.61 57.26 -32.13
C HIS A 10 7.01 56.00 -31.38
N SER A 11 6.62 54.83 -31.90
CA SER A 11 6.92 53.54 -31.29
C SER A 11 7.97 52.79 -32.09
N TYR A 12 9.01 52.34 -31.39
CA TYR A 12 10.01 51.39 -31.89
C TYR A 12 9.73 50.02 -31.28
N GLY A 13 9.57 49.02 -32.16
CA GLY A 13 9.25 47.63 -31.80
C GLY A 13 7.75 47.32 -31.85
N ASP A 14 7.23 46.59 -30.86
CA ASP A 14 5.85 46.06 -30.86
C ASP A 14 4.75 47.13 -30.68
N GLN A 15 3.50 46.79 -31.02
CA GLN A 15 2.35 47.71 -30.92
C GLN A 15 2.02 48.07 -29.47
N LEU A 16 1.69 49.33 -29.23
CA LEU A 16 1.28 49.84 -27.92
C LEU A 16 -0.14 49.36 -27.59
N THR A 17 -0.33 48.82 -26.40
CA THR A 17 -1.66 48.42 -25.91
C THR A 17 -2.46 49.66 -25.45
N GLU A 18 -3.77 49.54 -25.28
CA GLU A 18 -4.61 50.63 -24.73
C GLU A 18 -4.16 51.07 -23.32
N SER A 19 -3.63 50.13 -22.53
CA SER A 19 -3.04 50.42 -21.21
C SER A 19 -1.76 51.26 -21.35
N ASP A 20 -0.89 50.91 -22.29
CA ASP A 20 0.34 51.69 -22.59
C ASP A 20 -0.02 53.11 -23.03
N LEU A 21 -0.99 53.27 -23.93
CA LEU A 21 -1.46 54.57 -24.41
C LEU A 21 -2.04 55.43 -23.29
N SER A 22 -2.88 54.84 -22.44
CA SER A 22 -3.48 55.53 -21.28
C SER A 22 -2.42 55.97 -20.27
N PHE A 23 -1.40 55.13 -20.04
CA PHE A 23 -0.28 55.45 -19.18
C PHE A 23 0.56 56.60 -19.76
N ILE A 24 0.89 56.55 -21.05
CA ILE A 24 1.63 57.60 -21.76
C ILE A 24 0.87 58.92 -21.69
N ASP A 25 -0.43 58.94 -21.93
CA ASP A 25 -1.27 60.14 -21.81
C ASP A 25 -1.24 60.75 -20.41
N HIS A 26 -1.30 59.91 -19.39
CA HIS A 26 -1.23 60.36 -18.00
C HIS A 26 0.15 60.95 -17.65
N GLN A 27 1.25 60.29 -18.07
CA GLN A 27 2.60 60.82 -17.85
C GLN A 27 2.86 62.08 -18.68
N ALA A 28 2.33 62.17 -19.90
CA ALA A 28 2.45 63.33 -20.78
C ALA A 28 1.84 64.60 -20.15
N LYS A 29 0.69 64.45 -19.47
CA LYS A 29 0.07 65.54 -18.68
C LYS A 29 0.96 65.98 -17.53
N LYS A 30 1.54 65.03 -16.79
CA LYS A 30 2.45 65.34 -15.67
C LYS A 30 3.69 66.10 -16.13
N VAL A 31 4.34 65.64 -17.20
CA VAL A 31 5.55 66.27 -17.76
C VAL A 31 5.25 67.67 -18.29
N SER A 32 4.11 67.85 -18.97
CA SER A 32 3.68 69.17 -19.45
C SER A 32 3.43 70.15 -18.30
N ASN A 33 2.76 69.70 -17.24
CA ASN A 33 2.52 70.52 -16.05
C ASN A 33 3.82 70.88 -15.33
N LEU A 34 4.74 69.91 -15.18
CA LEU A 34 6.05 70.14 -14.57
C LEU A 34 6.85 71.21 -15.31
N LYS A 35 6.89 71.16 -16.65
CA LYS A 35 7.60 72.16 -17.46
C LYS A 35 7.04 73.58 -17.25
N VAL A 36 5.71 73.72 -17.24
CA VAL A 36 5.04 75.02 -17.06
C VAL A 36 5.24 75.58 -15.66
N VAL A 37 5.06 74.75 -14.63
CA VAL A 37 5.18 75.16 -13.22
C VAL A 37 6.61 75.58 -12.88
N HIS A 38 7.61 74.87 -13.42
CA HIS A 38 9.02 75.14 -13.14
C HIS A 38 9.71 76.04 -14.17
N GLN A 39 8.98 76.60 -15.14
CA GLN A 39 9.49 77.50 -16.20
C GLN A 39 10.72 76.94 -16.93
N LEU A 40 10.74 75.64 -17.20
CA LEU A 40 11.88 74.97 -17.85
C LEU A 40 11.84 75.17 -19.37
N GLU A 41 12.98 75.51 -19.99
CA GLU A 41 13.08 75.62 -21.47
C GLU A 41 12.91 74.26 -22.16
N SER A 42 13.43 73.20 -21.55
CA SER A 42 13.38 71.82 -22.03
C SER A 42 13.15 70.82 -20.90
N ILE A 43 12.50 69.69 -21.21
CA ILE A 43 12.39 68.57 -20.28
C ILE A 43 12.45 67.24 -21.04
N LYS A 44 13.20 66.29 -20.50
CA LYS A 44 13.25 64.89 -20.93
C LYS A 44 12.93 64.00 -19.72
N TYR A 45 12.01 63.06 -19.90
CA TYR A 45 11.50 62.25 -18.80
C TYR A 45 11.28 60.81 -19.26
N THR A 46 11.91 59.85 -18.59
CA THR A 46 11.84 58.42 -18.94
C THR A 46 11.07 57.63 -17.90
N ARG A 47 10.16 56.76 -18.35
CA ARG A 47 9.34 55.88 -17.49
C ARG A 47 9.17 54.52 -18.13
N GLU A 48 9.16 53.48 -17.32
CA GLU A 48 8.83 52.11 -17.76
C GLU A 48 7.34 52.01 -18.08
N LEU A 49 7.02 51.21 -19.09
CA LEU A 49 5.63 50.93 -19.49
C LEU A 49 5.06 49.76 -18.67
N PRO A 50 3.74 49.74 -18.40
CA PRO A 50 3.10 48.67 -17.61
C PRO A 50 3.32 47.26 -18.18
N ASN A 51 3.42 47.14 -19.51
CA ASN A 51 3.52 45.86 -20.21
C ASN A 51 4.94 45.57 -20.75
N GLY A 52 5.96 46.20 -20.17
CA GLY A 52 7.35 46.05 -20.58
C GLY A 52 7.82 47.06 -21.63
N GLY A 53 9.12 47.36 -21.61
CA GLY A 53 9.70 48.47 -22.37
C GLY A 53 9.65 49.81 -21.61
N PHE A 54 10.01 50.89 -22.29
CA PHE A 54 10.01 52.23 -21.68
C PHE A 54 9.59 53.33 -22.66
N VAL A 55 9.07 54.42 -22.11
CA VAL A 55 8.72 55.64 -22.83
C VAL A 55 9.64 56.79 -22.43
N ILE A 56 10.12 57.52 -23.43
CA ILE A 56 10.84 58.79 -23.27
C ILE A 56 9.95 59.93 -23.75
N LEU A 57 9.54 60.79 -22.82
CA LEU A 57 8.79 62.02 -23.09
C LEU A 57 9.79 63.19 -23.22
N THR A 58 9.70 63.94 -24.31
CA THR A 58 10.55 65.12 -24.57
C THR A 58 9.73 66.32 -24.99
N ASP A 59 9.84 67.44 -24.28
CA ASP A 59 9.24 68.73 -24.67
C ASP A 59 10.36 69.78 -24.82
N MET A 60 10.75 70.07 -26.06
CA MET A 60 11.81 71.03 -26.40
C MET A 60 11.46 71.80 -27.67
N GLY A 61 11.78 73.11 -27.71
CA GLY A 61 11.60 73.92 -28.93
C GLY A 61 10.16 74.01 -29.44
N GLY A 62 9.17 73.89 -28.55
CA GLY A 62 7.74 73.91 -28.92
C GLY A 62 7.17 72.56 -29.38
N VAL A 63 8.00 71.52 -29.52
CA VAL A 63 7.59 70.19 -29.98
C VAL A 63 7.57 69.22 -28.81
N PHE A 64 6.42 68.56 -28.60
CA PHE A 64 6.25 67.53 -27.57
C PHE A 64 6.18 66.15 -28.21
N ARG A 65 7.04 65.22 -27.78
CA ARG A 65 7.16 63.86 -28.35
C ARG A 65 7.17 62.80 -27.25
N ALA A 66 6.52 61.69 -27.53
CA ALA A 66 6.61 60.45 -26.77
C ALA A 66 7.28 59.40 -27.67
N ILE A 67 8.45 58.91 -27.26
CA ILE A 67 9.18 57.86 -27.96
C ILE A 67 9.12 56.60 -27.11
N THR A 68 8.44 55.57 -27.59
CA THR A 68 8.32 54.29 -26.90
C THR A 68 9.28 53.28 -27.50
N TYR A 69 9.94 52.53 -26.63
CA TYR A 69 10.77 51.39 -26.98
C TYR A 69 10.14 50.16 -26.35
N LYS A 70 9.45 49.38 -27.18
CA LYS A 70 8.85 48.12 -26.79
C LYS A 70 9.70 47.03 -27.41
N GLN A 71 10.22 46.10 -26.62
CA GLN A 71 10.93 44.96 -27.22
C GLN A 71 9.92 44.22 -28.12
N PRO A 72 10.33 43.78 -29.33
CA PRO A 72 9.53 42.84 -30.09
C PRO A 72 9.17 41.68 -29.15
N ILE A 73 7.90 41.26 -29.14
CA ILE A 73 7.60 39.92 -28.65
C ILE A 73 8.49 39.03 -29.49
N LEU A 74 9.47 38.38 -28.85
CA LEU A 74 10.18 37.27 -29.50
C LEU A 74 9.05 36.40 -30.05
N GLU A 75 8.99 36.28 -31.38
CA GLU A 75 8.08 35.32 -32.01
C GLU A 75 8.23 34.01 -31.25
N PRO A 76 7.14 33.25 -31.02
CA PRO A 76 7.26 31.94 -30.39
C PRO A 76 8.38 31.23 -31.14
N LEU A 77 9.46 30.87 -30.42
CA LEU A 77 10.53 30.08 -31.03
C LEU A 77 9.82 28.92 -31.74
N GLU A 78 10.00 28.83 -33.06
CA GLU A 78 9.62 27.62 -33.77
C GLU A 78 10.24 26.46 -33.00
N ARG A 79 9.47 25.37 -32.83
CA ARG A 79 9.99 24.20 -32.14
C ARG A 79 11.07 23.56 -33.00
N ASP A 80 12.29 24.03 -32.85
CA ASP A 80 13.46 23.42 -33.44
C ASP A 80 13.74 22.14 -32.66
N LEU A 81 13.06 21.05 -33.04
CA LEU A 81 13.28 19.69 -32.56
C LEU A 81 14.56 19.12 -33.19
N ASP A 82 15.67 19.79 -32.91
CA ASP A 82 16.95 19.58 -33.56
C ASP A 82 18.01 18.95 -32.63
N GLY A 83 17.58 18.60 -31.41
CA GLY A 83 18.37 17.95 -30.36
C GLY A 83 19.32 18.88 -29.62
N MET A 84 19.19 20.20 -29.81
CA MET A 84 20.00 21.21 -29.13
C MET A 84 19.33 21.69 -27.84
N ALA A 85 20.15 22.14 -26.88
CA ALA A 85 19.64 22.82 -25.70
C ALA A 85 19.02 24.17 -26.09
N HIS A 86 17.86 24.50 -25.53
CA HIS A 86 17.06 25.67 -25.94
C HIS A 86 16.48 26.45 -24.75
N MET A 87 16.00 27.66 -25.04
CA MET A 87 15.39 28.59 -24.07
C MET A 87 13.89 28.37 -23.81
N GLN A 88 13.22 27.52 -24.59
CA GLN A 88 11.78 27.30 -24.42
C GLN A 88 11.46 26.64 -23.08
N ILE A 89 10.61 27.29 -22.28
CA ILE A 89 10.11 26.77 -21.00
C ILE A 89 8.57 26.74 -21.02
N PRO A 90 7.95 25.56 -21.00
CA PRO A 90 6.49 25.44 -20.94
C PRO A 90 5.96 26.01 -19.60
N MET A 91 4.71 26.50 -19.62
CA MET A 91 4.05 26.86 -18.37
C MET A 91 3.66 25.60 -17.60
N LEU A 92 4.14 25.46 -16.37
CA LEU A 92 3.76 24.37 -15.46
C LEU A 92 2.59 24.81 -14.58
N PHE A 93 1.46 24.12 -14.71
CA PHE A 93 0.30 24.32 -13.84
C PHE A 93 0.41 23.45 -12.59
N SER A 94 -0.12 23.92 -11.46
CA SER A 94 -0.20 23.17 -10.20
C SER A 94 -1.57 23.33 -9.55
N GLY A 95 -2.15 22.24 -9.05
CA GLY A 95 -3.51 22.25 -8.52
C GLY A 95 -4.19 20.88 -8.48
N VAL A 96 -5.52 20.90 -8.48
CA VAL A 96 -6.38 19.72 -8.48
C VAL A 96 -7.47 19.82 -9.55
N PHE A 97 -7.78 18.71 -10.21
CA PHE A 97 -8.91 18.66 -11.13
C PHE A 97 -10.24 18.56 -10.37
N LYS A 98 -11.21 19.40 -10.76
CA LYS A 98 -12.58 19.38 -10.23
C LYS A 98 -13.52 18.56 -11.10
N LYS A 99 -13.37 18.62 -12.42
CA LYS A 99 -14.09 17.80 -13.40
C LYS A 99 -13.20 17.55 -14.61
N HIS A 100 -12.89 16.29 -14.90
CA HIS A 100 -11.89 15.94 -15.91
C HIS A 100 -12.12 14.55 -16.55
N ASP A 101 -12.73 13.60 -15.83
CA ASP A 101 -12.92 12.21 -16.29
C ASP A 101 -13.53 12.10 -17.69
N TRP A 102 -14.58 12.89 -17.94
CA TRP A 102 -15.29 12.96 -19.21
C TRP A 102 -15.69 14.40 -19.51
N LEU A 103 -15.48 14.82 -20.76
CA LEU A 103 -15.71 16.18 -21.24
C LEU A 103 -16.60 16.13 -22.47
N ARG A 104 -17.63 16.99 -22.51
CA ARG A 104 -18.47 17.15 -23.71
C ARG A 104 -17.71 17.91 -24.79
N ASN A 105 -18.19 17.87 -26.04
CA ASN A 105 -17.58 18.66 -27.12
C ASN A 105 -17.41 20.15 -26.73
N GLY A 106 -16.21 20.70 -26.95
CA GLY A 106 -15.87 22.07 -26.60
C GLY A 106 -15.80 22.38 -25.11
N GLU A 107 -15.95 21.40 -24.22
CA GLU A 107 -15.74 21.56 -22.78
C GLU A 107 -14.27 21.35 -22.40
N GLY A 108 -13.73 22.28 -21.61
CA GLY A 108 -12.39 22.16 -21.01
C GLY A 108 -12.45 21.50 -19.63
N ALA A 109 -11.33 20.93 -19.17
CA ALA A 109 -11.25 20.35 -17.83
C ALA A 109 -11.37 21.46 -16.78
N GLU A 110 -12.17 21.22 -15.74
CA GLU A 110 -12.31 22.14 -14.61
C GLU A 110 -11.20 21.88 -13.60
N LEU A 111 -10.49 22.93 -13.20
CA LEU A 111 -9.34 22.85 -12.30
C LEU A 111 -9.38 23.98 -11.27
N ARG A 112 -8.84 23.68 -10.10
CA ARG A 112 -8.50 24.66 -9.07
C ARG A 112 -6.99 24.69 -8.89
N LEU A 113 -6.41 25.83 -9.20
CA LEU A 113 -4.97 26.09 -9.09
C LEU A 113 -4.55 26.37 -7.65
N THR A 114 -3.27 26.11 -7.39
CA THR A 114 -2.60 26.66 -6.23
C THR A 114 -2.43 28.17 -6.38
N GLN A 115 -2.27 28.87 -5.25
CA GLN A 115 -2.02 30.29 -5.18
C GLN A 115 -0.70 30.64 -5.85
N GLN A 116 0.33 29.80 -5.66
CA GLN A 116 1.62 30.01 -6.29
C GLN A 116 1.54 29.86 -7.82
N CYS A 117 0.80 28.86 -8.32
CA CYS A 117 0.53 28.72 -9.76
C CYS A 117 -0.27 29.91 -10.32
N ALA A 118 -1.27 30.41 -9.58
CA ALA A 118 -2.04 31.58 -9.99
C ALA A 118 -1.17 32.85 -10.09
N ARG A 119 -0.23 33.04 -9.16
CA ARG A 119 0.76 34.12 -9.25
C ARG A 119 1.72 33.92 -10.43
N ARG A 120 2.20 32.70 -10.66
CA ARG A 120 3.08 32.37 -11.80
C ARG A 120 2.42 32.68 -13.14
N LEU A 121 1.14 32.33 -13.31
CA LEU A 121 0.38 32.61 -14.54
C LEU A 121 0.19 34.10 -14.80
N GLY A 122 0.07 34.91 -13.75
CA GLY A 122 0.06 36.38 -13.86
C GLY A 122 1.45 37.01 -13.92
N GLY A 123 2.51 36.22 -14.20
CA GLY A 123 3.88 36.69 -14.34
C GLY A 123 4.49 37.21 -13.04
N TYR A 124 4.04 36.72 -11.88
CA TYR A 124 4.40 37.15 -10.53
C TYR A 124 4.04 38.59 -10.15
N VAL A 125 3.43 39.35 -11.06
CA VAL A 125 2.99 40.74 -10.83
C VAL A 125 1.54 40.78 -10.36
N GLU A 126 0.67 39.99 -11.00
CA GLU A 126 -0.74 39.89 -10.68
C GLU A 126 -1.11 38.43 -10.36
N GLU A 127 -2.15 38.24 -9.54
CA GLU A 127 -2.69 36.90 -9.29
C GLU A 127 -3.91 36.68 -10.20
N VAL A 128 -3.86 35.65 -11.05
CA VAL A 128 -5.03 35.26 -11.83
C VAL A 128 -6.05 34.52 -10.95
N GLY A 129 -7.28 34.36 -11.43
CA GLY A 129 -8.27 33.52 -10.73
C GLY A 129 -7.73 32.11 -10.49
N ARG A 130 -8.23 31.42 -9.46
CA ARG A 130 -7.77 30.05 -9.16
C ARG A 130 -8.60 28.96 -9.83
N ASP A 131 -9.86 29.25 -10.17
CA ASP A 131 -10.77 28.29 -10.80
C ASP A 131 -10.85 28.54 -12.30
N HIS A 132 -10.54 27.52 -13.12
CA HIS A 132 -10.53 27.61 -14.58
C HIS A 132 -11.16 26.40 -15.26
N LYS A 133 -11.55 26.59 -16.53
CA LYS A 133 -11.93 25.51 -17.45
C LYS A 133 -11.05 25.59 -18.68
N LEU A 134 -10.17 24.60 -18.89
CA LEU A 134 -9.12 24.69 -19.91
C LEU A 134 -9.15 23.51 -20.90
N GLN A 135 -9.11 23.83 -22.20
CA GLN A 135 -8.94 22.90 -23.32
C GLN A 135 -7.55 22.28 -23.35
N LYS A 136 -6.53 22.95 -22.79
CA LYS A 136 -5.18 22.40 -22.63
C LYS A 136 -5.15 21.04 -21.94
N PHE A 137 -6.09 20.78 -21.03
CA PHE A 137 -6.20 19.49 -20.33
C PHE A 137 -7.22 18.53 -20.95
N ARG A 138 -7.67 18.83 -22.18
CA ARG A 138 -8.46 17.92 -23.01
C ARG A 138 -7.51 16.94 -23.75
N VAL A 139 -6.92 16.03 -22.99
CA VAL A 139 -5.95 15.04 -23.51
C VAL A 139 -6.54 13.63 -23.49
N PRO A 140 -6.63 12.92 -24.63
CA PRO A 140 -7.15 11.55 -24.67
C PRO A 140 -6.21 10.56 -23.98
N TYR A 141 -6.70 9.35 -23.70
CA TYR A 141 -5.82 8.26 -23.30
C TYR A 141 -4.86 7.92 -24.44
N SER A 142 -3.57 7.84 -24.13
CA SER A 142 -2.55 7.35 -25.05
C SER A 142 -2.88 5.92 -25.52
N PRO A 143 -2.52 5.51 -26.75
CA PRO A 143 -2.70 4.14 -27.24
C PRO A 143 -2.10 3.06 -26.32
N TYR A 144 -1.11 3.43 -25.51
CA TYR A 144 -0.43 2.53 -24.57
C TYR A 144 -1.15 2.34 -23.23
N PHE A 145 -2.19 3.13 -22.94
CA PHE A 145 -2.94 3.12 -21.67
C PHE A 145 -4.46 2.96 -21.88
N GLN A 146 -4.86 2.33 -22.99
CA GLN A 146 -6.29 2.13 -23.31
C GLN A 146 -6.99 1.25 -22.27
N GLU A 147 -6.26 0.41 -21.55
CA GLU A 147 -6.75 -0.38 -20.43
C GLU A 147 -7.24 0.46 -19.26
N LEU A 148 -7.01 1.78 -19.23
CA LEU A 148 -7.58 2.69 -18.23
C LEU A 148 -8.87 3.38 -18.73
N LYS A 149 -9.08 3.49 -20.05
CA LYS A 149 -10.29 4.11 -20.64
C LYS A 149 -11.56 3.37 -20.18
N PRO A 150 -12.59 4.04 -19.63
CA PRO A 150 -13.82 3.37 -19.16
C PRO A 150 -14.56 2.61 -20.26
N ASP A 151 -15.18 1.47 -19.93
CA ASP A 151 -15.88 0.66 -20.94
C ASP A 151 -17.06 1.36 -21.61
N ILE A 152 -17.73 2.26 -20.88
CA ILE A 152 -18.81 3.08 -21.44
C ILE A 152 -18.34 3.94 -22.63
N ALA A 153 -17.04 4.23 -22.71
CA ALA A 153 -16.46 4.99 -23.80
C ALA A 153 -16.52 4.25 -25.15
N LYS A 154 -16.70 2.92 -25.15
CA LYS A 154 -16.90 2.12 -26.37
C LYS A 154 -18.23 2.44 -27.08
N TYR A 155 -19.16 3.07 -26.37
CA TYR A 155 -20.50 3.42 -26.88
C TYR A 155 -20.66 4.91 -27.16
N SER A 156 -19.59 5.71 -27.04
CA SER A 156 -19.61 7.15 -27.29
C SER A 156 -18.59 7.53 -28.35
N ASP A 157 -18.95 8.51 -29.17
CA ASP A 157 -18.00 9.16 -30.07
C ASP A 157 -17.16 10.19 -29.28
N ASP A 158 -15.84 10.17 -29.47
CA ASP A 158 -14.90 11.09 -28.82
C ASP A 158 -15.20 12.56 -29.21
N ASP A 159 -15.85 12.78 -30.36
CA ASP A 159 -16.35 14.10 -30.80
C ASP A 159 -17.53 14.61 -29.97
N THR A 160 -18.27 13.72 -29.30
CA THR A 160 -19.41 14.10 -28.45
C THR A 160 -19.04 14.07 -26.97
N LEU A 161 -18.33 13.02 -26.55
CA LEU A 161 -17.94 12.76 -25.17
C LEU A 161 -16.53 12.15 -25.15
N MET A 162 -15.57 12.93 -24.67
CA MET A 162 -14.17 12.51 -24.62
C MET A 162 -13.77 12.15 -23.18
N PHE A 163 -13.16 10.98 -23.02
CA PHE A 163 -12.55 10.57 -21.75
C PHE A 163 -11.09 10.99 -21.71
N THR A 164 -10.70 11.73 -20.67
CA THR A 164 -9.32 12.24 -20.56
C THR A 164 -8.41 11.26 -19.83
N GLN A 165 -7.12 11.26 -20.17
CA GLN A 165 -6.11 10.44 -19.46
C GLN A 165 -6.12 10.70 -17.95
N TYR A 166 -6.43 11.93 -17.52
CA TYR A 166 -6.43 12.35 -16.12
C TYR A 166 -7.45 11.57 -15.27
N GLY A 167 -8.50 11.01 -15.86
CA GLY A 167 -9.58 10.41 -15.07
C GLY A 167 -9.19 9.12 -14.33
N LYS A 168 -8.31 8.30 -14.90
CA LYS A 168 -7.87 7.02 -14.30
C LYS A 168 -6.36 6.77 -14.38
N HIS A 169 -5.60 7.62 -15.07
CA HIS A 169 -4.14 7.54 -15.10
C HIS A 169 -3.52 8.37 -13.96
N ALA A 170 -3.74 7.90 -12.73
CA ALA A 170 -3.23 8.55 -11.52
C ALA A 170 -1.71 8.42 -11.37
N SER A 171 -1.07 9.43 -10.77
CA SER A 171 0.36 9.40 -10.41
C SER A 171 0.70 8.27 -9.42
N THR A 172 -0.27 7.84 -8.62
CA THR A 172 -0.17 6.74 -7.63
C THR A 172 -0.15 5.34 -8.25
N TRP A 173 -0.25 5.21 -9.57
CA TRP A 173 0.13 3.98 -10.29
C TRP A 173 1.65 3.76 -10.31
N TYR A 174 2.43 4.81 -10.07
CA TYR A 174 3.89 4.77 -10.10
C TYR A 174 4.45 4.74 -8.68
N SER A 175 5.75 4.45 -8.56
CA SER A 175 6.45 4.38 -7.27
C SER A 175 7.59 5.37 -7.15
N GLY A 176 7.93 5.72 -5.90
CA GLY A 176 9.07 6.57 -5.57
C GLY A 176 9.01 7.92 -6.31
N ALA A 177 10.17 8.41 -6.73
CA ALA A 177 10.30 9.67 -7.44
C ALA A 177 9.57 9.71 -8.80
N MET A 178 9.27 8.56 -9.41
CA MET A 178 8.49 8.56 -10.67
C MET A 178 7.03 9.00 -10.43
N ALA A 179 6.44 8.66 -9.30
CA ALA A 179 5.10 9.15 -8.98
C ALA A 179 5.06 10.67 -8.80
N GLU A 180 6.15 11.26 -8.31
CA GLU A 180 6.32 12.70 -8.22
C GLU A 180 6.46 13.34 -9.59
N VAL A 181 7.31 12.78 -10.46
CA VAL A 181 7.45 13.20 -11.86
C VAL A 181 6.10 13.12 -12.58
N MET A 182 5.35 12.04 -12.40
CA MET A 182 4.01 11.89 -12.98
C MET A 182 3.02 12.96 -12.51
N GLN A 183 3.07 13.34 -11.23
CA GLN A 183 2.27 14.45 -10.74
C GLN A 183 2.70 15.79 -11.38
N ILE A 184 4.01 16.04 -11.49
CA ILE A 184 4.55 17.26 -12.11
C ILE A 184 4.12 17.35 -13.58
N VAL A 185 4.38 16.33 -14.39
CA VAL A 185 4.12 16.34 -15.83
C VAL A 185 2.62 16.38 -16.17
N ALA A 186 1.76 15.93 -15.25
CA ALA A 186 0.31 16.13 -15.37
C ALA A 186 -0.09 17.60 -15.45
N GLY A 187 0.77 18.52 -14.97
CA GLY A 187 0.56 19.97 -15.02
C GLY A 187 0.87 20.64 -16.36
N TYR A 188 1.37 19.92 -17.37
CA TYR A 188 1.66 20.52 -18.69
C TYR A 188 0.43 20.60 -19.58
N GLY A 189 -0.34 19.51 -19.68
CA GLY A 189 -1.38 19.35 -20.69
C GLY A 189 -0.83 19.45 -22.13
N ARG A 190 -1.71 19.72 -23.08
CA ARG A 190 -1.37 19.86 -24.50
C ARG A 190 -0.48 21.09 -24.75
N GLN A 191 0.58 20.89 -25.53
CA GLN A 191 1.53 21.93 -25.89
C GLN A 191 1.31 22.50 -27.30
N ASP A 192 0.54 21.82 -28.16
CA ASP A 192 0.11 22.36 -29.46
C ASP A 192 -0.73 23.63 -29.24
N ARG A 193 -0.10 24.78 -29.46
CA ARG A 193 -0.68 26.11 -29.23
C ARG A 193 -1.64 26.53 -30.33
N ASP A 194 -1.43 26.05 -31.55
CA ASP A 194 -2.24 26.42 -32.71
C ASP A 194 -3.65 25.84 -32.59
N GLN A 195 -3.77 24.67 -31.96
CA GLN A 195 -5.05 24.03 -31.66
C GLN A 195 -5.71 24.50 -30.36
N LEU A 196 -5.07 25.37 -29.58
CA LEU A 196 -5.63 25.93 -28.35
C LEU A 196 -6.36 27.26 -28.61
N PRO A 197 -7.33 27.66 -27.75
CA PRO A 197 -8.00 28.95 -27.88
C PRO A 197 -6.98 30.10 -27.89
N GLN A 198 -6.93 30.87 -28.98
CA GLN A 198 -5.92 31.92 -29.19
C GLN A 198 -6.18 33.19 -28.36
N ASP A 199 -7.44 33.43 -28.03
CA ASP A 199 -7.92 34.58 -27.27
C ASP A 199 -7.74 34.41 -25.75
N ASN A 200 -7.48 33.18 -25.28
CA ASN A 200 -7.30 32.88 -23.87
C ASN A 200 -5.81 32.87 -23.48
N LEU A 201 -5.37 33.90 -22.77
CA LEU A 201 -3.99 34.07 -22.31
C LEU A 201 -3.50 32.92 -21.42
N ILE A 202 -4.39 32.26 -20.67
CA ILE A 202 -4.04 31.15 -19.78
C ILE A 202 -3.82 29.87 -20.59
N GLU A 203 -4.62 29.62 -21.63
CA GLU A 203 -4.42 28.49 -22.55
C GLU A 203 -3.10 28.63 -23.32
N GLN A 204 -2.77 29.87 -23.69
CA GLN A 204 -1.55 30.24 -24.42
C GLN A 204 -0.34 30.53 -23.53
N ALA A 205 -0.45 30.29 -22.22
CA ALA A 205 0.59 30.64 -21.27
C ALA A 205 1.88 29.85 -21.53
N VAL A 206 3.00 30.59 -21.53
CA VAL A 206 4.37 30.09 -21.58
C VAL A 206 5.14 30.78 -20.47
N PHE A 207 6.10 30.09 -19.86
CA PHE A 207 6.90 30.71 -18.79
C PHE A 207 7.83 31.77 -19.40
N LYS A 208 7.71 33.01 -18.93
CA LYS A 208 8.51 34.13 -19.43
C LYS A 208 9.59 34.51 -18.44
N ILE A 209 10.82 34.64 -18.94
CA ILE A 209 11.97 35.14 -18.21
C ILE A 209 12.27 36.57 -18.72
N PRO A 210 12.69 37.50 -17.85
CA PRO A 210 13.17 38.82 -18.29
C PRO A 210 14.29 38.72 -19.33
N ALA A 211 14.25 39.54 -20.38
CA ALA A 211 15.15 39.46 -21.53
C ALA A 211 16.65 39.43 -21.15
N GLY A 212 17.08 40.26 -20.20
CA GLY A 212 18.49 40.31 -19.77
C GLY A 212 18.98 39.05 -19.06
N ILE A 213 18.08 38.27 -18.44
CA ILE A 213 18.39 36.95 -17.87
C ILE A 213 18.33 35.90 -18.98
N ALA A 214 17.32 35.98 -19.85
CA ALA A 214 17.16 35.05 -20.96
C ALA A 214 18.39 35.01 -21.89
N GLU A 215 18.94 36.16 -22.27
CA GLU A 215 20.16 36.25 -23.11
C GLU A 215 21.37 35.57 -22.47
N GLN A 216 21.51 35.64 -21.14
CA GLN A 216 22.62 35.01 -20.42
C GLN A 216 22.47 33.49 -20.37
N ILE A 217 21.26 33.00 -20.10
CA ILE A 217 20.96 31.57 -20.12
C ILE A 217 21.13 31.03 -21.55
N GLU A 218 20.68 31.76 -22.57
CA GLU A 218 20.85 31.36 -23.97
C GLU A 218 22.33 31.21 -24.32
N SER A 219 23.18 32.14 -23.87
CA SER A 219 24.62 32.04 -24.04
C SER A 219 25.25 30.87 -23.25
N GLU A 220 24.65 30.45 -22.13
CA GLU A 220 25.09 29.28 -21.36
C GLU A 220 24.75 27.97 -22.09
N LEU A 221 23.57 27.92 -22.72
CA LEU A 221 23.07 26.74 -23.43
C LEU A 221 23.62 26.60 -24.86
N ASP A 222 24.11 27.70 -25.45
CA ASP A 222 24.56 27.71 -26.84
C ASP A 222 25.58 26.58 -27.11
N GLY A 223 25.32 25.83 -28.18
CA GLY A 223 26.21 24.79 -28.61
C GLY A 223 26.17 23.51 -27.78
N TYR A 224 25.21 23.28 -26.88
CA TYR A 224 25.00 21.97 -26.22
C TYR A 224 24.00 21.07 -26.98
N THR A 225 24.31 19.78 -27.11
CA THR A 225 23.37 18.74 -27.60
C THR A 225 22.85 17.88 -26.46
N LEU A 226 21.57 17.53 -26.52
CA LEU A 226 20.85 16.74 -25.52
C LEU A 226 20.98 15.22 -25.76
N PRO A 227 21.00 14.40 -24.69
CA PRO A 227 21.19 12.96 -24.78
C PRO A 227 19.87 12.20 -24.89
N GLY A 228 19.36 12.01 -26.10
CA GLY A 228 18.23 11.10 -26.35
C GLY A 228 16.84 11.65 -26.09
N TYR A 229 16.71 12.96 -25.89
CA TYR A 229 15.45 13.67 -25.69
C TYR A 229 15.56 15.11 -26.25
N MET A 230 14.44 15.83 -26.34
CA MET A 230 14.36 17.16 -26.96
C MET A 230 14.27 18.30 -25.94
N GLY A 231 13.84 18.03 -24.71
CA GLY A 231 13.78 19.02 -23.64
C GLY A 231 12.46 19.77 -23.61
N VAL A 232 11.40 19.18 -24.17
CA VAL A 232 10.05 19.73 -24.26
C VAL A 232 9.01 18.68 -23.90
N PRO A 233 7.87 19.05 -23.29
CA PRO A 233 6.81 18.09 -23.04
C PRO A 233 6.19 17.57 -24.35
N PRO A 234 5.60 16.36 -24.34
CA PRO A 234 4.87 15.82 -25.48
C PRO A 234 3.85 16.82 -26.03
N GLU A 235 3.85 16.99 -27.36
CA GLU A 235 3.03 18.00 -28.03
C GLU A 235 1.52 17.83 -27.75
N ASP A 236 1.07 16.58 -27.81
CA ASP A 236 -0.31 16.17 -27.57
C ASP A 236 -0.68 16.15 -26.07
N GLY A 237 0.31 16.29 -25.18
CA GLY A 237 0.16 16.22 -23.73
C GLY A 237 0.03 14.80 -23.18
N CYS A 238 0.15 13.75 -24.00
CA CYS A 238 -0.02 12.36 -23.58
C CYS A 238 1.14 11.92 -22.66
N PHE A 239 0.82 11.20 -21.59
CA PHE A 239 1.84 10.57 -20.75
C PHE A 239 2.65 9.51 -21.51
N GLN A 240 3.95 9.46 -21.24
CA GLN A 240 4.91 8.60 -21.94
C GLN A 240 5.51 7.49 -21.05
N PHE A 241 5.26 7.53 -19.74
CA PHE A 241 5.85 6.59 -18.78
C PHE A 241 4.94 5.40 -18.51
N ASN A 242 5.47 4.19 -18.43
CA ASN A 242 4.70 2.97 -18.19
C ASN A 242 4.79 2.52 -16.71
N TYR A 243 3.69 2.02 -16.15
CA TYR A 243 3.61 1.54 -14.77
C TYR A 243 3.42 0.02 -14.65
N SER A 244 3.19 -0.67 -15.78
CA SER A 244 2.76 -2.08 -15.80
C SER A 244 3.86 -3.06 -15.41
N PHE A 245 3.47 -4.31 -15.16
CA PHE A 245 4.38 -5.42 -14.88
C PHE A 245 5.43 -5.61 -15.99
N HIS A 246 4.99 -5.65 -17.25
CA HIS A 246 5.83 -5.95 -18.40
C HIS A 246 6.81 -4.83 -18.74
N ASN A 247 6.49 -3.60 -18.34
CA ASN A 247 7.28 -2.43 -18.64
C ASN A 247 7.05 -1.39 -17.55
N THR A 248 8.02 -1.23 -16.65
CA THR A 248 7.94 -0.25 -15.56
C THR A 248 9.00 0.83 -15.78
N ASP A 249 8.56 2.09 -15.85
CA ASP A 249 9.44 3.24 -15.82
C ASP A 249 9.50 3.82 -14.39
N LEU A 250 10.70 4.19 -13.97
CA LEU A 250 11.03 4.67 -12.63
C LEU A 250 12.02 5.83 -12.72
N VAL A 251 12.21 6.57 -11.62
CA VAL A 251 13.28 7.54 -11.49
C VAL A 251 14.17 7.13 -10.32
N ALA A 252 15.47 7.14 -10.57
CA ALA A 252 16.49 6.83 -9.59
C ALA A 252 17.57 7.91 -9.58
N PHE A 253 18.24 8.09 -8.46
CA PHE A 253 19.29 9.09 -8.32
C PHE A 253 20.67 8.43 -8.27
N ASP A 254 21.65 9.06 -8.89
CA ASP A 254 23.04 8.62 -8.78
C ASP A 254 23.73 9.15 -7.51
N ARG A 255 25.02 8.85 -7.37
CA ARG A 255 25.83 9.22 -6.19
C ARG A 255 25.94 10.73 -5.97
N ASN A 256 25.72 11.54 -6.99
CA ASN A 256 25.72 13.00 -6.93
C ASN A 256 24.29 13.58 -6.90
N LEU A 257 23.28 12.73 -6.70
CA LEU A 257 21.86 13.09 -6.70
C LEU A 257 21.37 13.64 -8.05
N GLU A 258 22.02 13.26 -9.16
CA GLU A 258 21.51 13.54 -10.49
C GLU A 258 20.46 12.48 -10.88
N PRO A 259 19.31 12.87 -11.44
CA PRO A 259 18.23 11.96 -11.75
C PRO A 259 18.44 11.20 -13.06
N TRP A 260 18.09 9.91 -13.01
CA TRP A 260 18.10 8.98 -14.13
C TRP A 260 16.70 8.41 -14.34
N LEU A 261 16.26 8.38 -15.59
CA LEU A 261 15.09 7.63 -16.01
C LEU A 261 15.48 6.16 -16.15
N ILE A 262 14.75 5.29 -15.47
CA ILE A 262 14.98 3.85 -15.42
C ILE A 262 13.81 3.14 -16.11
N LYS A 263 14.11 2.15 -16.93
CA LYS A 263 13.13 1.24 -17.55
C LYS A 263 13.45 -0.19 -17.18
N VAL A 264 12.45 -0.91 -16.67
CA VAL A 264 12.53 -2.33 -16.32
C VAL A 264 11.56 -3.10 -17.20
N ASN A 265 12.08 -4.02 -18.00
CA ASN A 265 11.30 -4.93 -18.85
C ASN A 265 12.04 -6.27 -19.03
N SER A 266 11.53 -7.16 -19.87
CA SER A 266 12.13 -8.49 -20.11
C SER A 266 13.53 -8.46 -20.72
N SER A 267 13.97 -7.35 -21.32
CA SER A 267 15.31 -7.22 -21.88
C SER A 267 16.38 -6.77 -20.87
N GLY A 268 15.96 -6.32 -19.68
CA GLY A 268 16.84 -5.87 -18.61
C GLY A 268 16.35 -4.60 -17.91
N VAL A 269 17.21 -4.08 -17.05
CA VAL A 269 17.11 -2.72 -16.50
C VAL A 269 17.96 -1.79 -17.36
N TRP A 270 17.37 -0.70 -17.82
CA TRP A 270 18.01 0.32 -18.65
C TRP A 270 17.94 1.68 -17.96
N ALA A 271 18.97 2.49 -18.15
CA ALA A 271 19.06 3.84 -17.60
C ALA A 271 19.43 4.85 -18.70
N MET A 272 18.83 6.04 -18.64
CA MET A 272 19.27 7.24 -19.37
C MET A 272 19.09 8.47 -18.48
N PRO A 273 19.80 9.58 -18.73
CA PRO A 273 19.57 10.83 -17.99
C PRO A 273 18.09 11.21 -18.04
N LEU A 274 17.52 11.65 -16.90
CA LEU A 274 16.11 12.06 -16.88
C LEU A 274 15.93 13.26 -17.84
N PRO A 275 14.99 13.19 -18.80
CA PRO A 275 14.68 14.32 -19.66
C PRO A 275 14.19 15.53 -18.85
N VAL A 276 14.85 16.67 -19.02
CA VAL A 276 14.55 17.93 -18.33
C VAL A 276 14.51 19.10 -19.32
N ILE A 277 13.75 20.14 -18.98
CA ILE A 277 13.71 21.41 -19.73
C ILE A 277 15.07 22.12 -19.61
N PRO A 278 15.83 22.34 -20.70
CA PRO A 278 17.23 22.78 -20.60
C PRO A 278 17.42 24.11 -19.87
N ALA A 279 16.65 25.14 -20.23
CA ALA A 279 16.77 26.45 -19.58
C ALA A 279 16.45 26.45 -18.08
N SER A 280 15.74 25.44 -17.57
CA SER A 280 15.46 25.31 -16.14
C SER A 280 16.64 24.83 -15.32
N THR A 281 17.72 24.33 -15.95
CA THR A 281 18.91 23.82 -15.25
C THR A 281 19.92 24.90 -14.89
N SER A 282 19.78 26.11 -15.44
CA SER A 282 20.71 27.23 -15.20
C SER A 282 20.54 27.79 -13.79
N GLU A 283 21.66 28.14 -13.15
CA GLU A 283 21.67 28.82 -11.85
C GLU A 283 20.91 30.15 -11.89
N LEU A 284 20.93 30.85 -13.03
CA LEU A 284 20.20 32.11 -13.23
C LEU A 284 18.68 31.90 -13.21
N PHE A 285 18.21 30.80 -13.78
CA PHE A 285 16.80 30.44 -13.71
C PHE A 285 16.37 30.17 -12.27
N GLN A 286 17.16 29.36 -11.55
CA GLN A 286 16.90 29.07 -10.14
C GLN A 286 16.88 30.35 -9.29
N ALA A 287 17.84 31.26 -9.51
CA ALA A 287 17.91 32.54 -8.80
C ALA A 287 16.67 33.41 -9.08
N TYR A 288 16.22 33.49 -10.33
CA TYR A 288 15.01 34.21 -10.71
C TYR A 288 13.75 33.64 -10.04
N VAL A 289 13.60 32.31 -10.04
CA VAL A 289 12.48 31.63 -9.37
C VAL A 289 12.51 31.89 -7.86
N ALA A 290 13.70 31.87 -7.24
CA ALA A 290 13.86 32.17 -5.82
C ALA A 290 13.52 33.63 -5.47
N GLU A 291 13.94 34.59 -6.28
CA GLU A 291 13.63 36.01 -6.09
C GLU A 291 12.12 36.28 -6.12
N ASN A 292 11.37 35.55 -6.96
CA ASN A 292 9.92 35.64 -7.05
C ASN A 292 9.18 34.82 -5.98
N GLY A 293 9.90 34.08 -5.13
CA GLY A 293 9.33 33.27 -4.06
C GLY A 293 8.50 32.09 -4.55
N ASP A 294 8.86 31.49 -5.69
CA ASP A 294 8.15 30.32 -6.24
C ASP A 294 8.67 29.01 -5.66
N GLU A 295 8.20 28.69 -4.45
CA GLU A 295 8.55 27.48 -3.71
C GLU A 295 8.15 26.18 -4.42
N GLU A 296 7.16 26.22 -5.32
CA GLU A 296 6.76 25.04 -6.09
C GLU A 296 7.84 24.67 -7.10
N LEU A 297 8.25 25.63 -7.95
CA LEU A 297 9.32 25.40 -8.93
C LEU A 297 10.66 25.14 -8.24
N LEU A 298 11.01 25.88 -7.18
CA LEU A 298 12.22 25.62 -6.42
C LEU A 298 12.29 24.18 -5.92
N LYS A 299 11.18 23.63 -5.41
CA LYS A 299 11.14 22.24 -4.94
C LYS A 299 11.46 21.25 -6.05
N ILE A 300 11.00 21.50 -7.29
CA ILE A 300 11.34 20.69 -8.46
C ILE A 300 12.83 20.80 -8.75
N LEU A 301 13.37 22.01 -8.81
CA LEU A 301 14.78 22.27 -9.09
C LEU A 301 15.70 21.66 -8.04
N ASP A 302 15.32 21.70 -6.76
CA ASP A 302 16.13 21.14 -5.68
C ASP A 302 16.26 19.62 -5.79
N LYS A 303 15.16 18.94 -6.18
CA LYS A 303 15.11 17.49 -6.27
C LYS A 303 15.63 16.95 -7.61
N PHE A 304 15.15 17.49 -8.72
CA PHE A 304 15.44 16.96 -10.07
C PHE A 304 16.48 17.78 -10.83
N LYS A 305 17.01 18.85 -10.21
CA LYS A 305 18.05 19.73 -10.79
C LYS A 305 17.64 20.42 -12.10
N GLY A 306 16.35 20.39 -12.41
CA GLY A 306 15.73 20.86 -13.63
C GLY A 306 14.28 20.39 -13.63
N ILE A 307 13.41 21.05 -14.39
CA ILE A 307 12.01 20.64 -14.49
C ILE A 307 11.93 19.44 -15.43
N PRO A 308 11.40 18.27 -14.99
CA PRO A 308 11.22 17.11 -15.88
C PRO A 308 10.37 17.47 -17.10
N SER A 309 10.81 17.10 -18.31
CA SER A 309 10.07 17.45 -19.54
C SER A 309 8.81 16.58 -19.72
N GLY A 310 8.82 15.36 -19.19
CA GLY A 310 7.76 14.37 -19.40
C GLY A 310 7.98 13.46 -20.60
N GLU A 311 9.11 13.61 -21.30
CA GLU A 311 9.57 12.67 -22.30
C GLU A 311 10.02 11.35 -21.65
N GLY A 312 9.70 10.24 -22.30
CA GLY A 312 10.13 8.90 -21.91
C GLY A 312 11.35 8.44 -22.71
N PHE A 313 11.66 7.14 -22.58
CA PHE A 313 12.58 6.49 -23.52
C PHE A 313 12.02 6.58 -24.96
N PRO A 314 12.89 6.58 -26.00
CA PRO A 314 12.46 6.47 -27.38
C PRO A 314 11.51 5.28 -27.57
N MET A 315 10.31 5.55 -28.11
CA MET A 315 9.24 4.55 -28.18
C MET A 315 9.50 3.52 -29.28
N ALA A 316 10.10 3.96 -30.39
CA ALA A 316 10.44 3.08 -31.50
C ALA A 316 11.68 2.24 -31.12
N PRO A 317 11.63 0.90 -31.23
CA PRO A 317 12.76 0.04 -30.86
C PRO A 317 14.06 0.40 -31.60
N SER A 318 13.97 0.78 -32.88
CA SER A 318 15.14 1.22 -33.64
C SER A 318 15.80 2.46 -33.05
N GLU A 319 15.00 3.44 -32.62
CA GLU A 319 15.49 4.67 -32.02
C GLU A 319 16.10 4.42 -30.63
N PHE A 320 15.48 3.53 -29.85
CA PHE A 320 16.03 3.08 -28.57
C PHE A 320 17.45 2.51 -28.75
N TYR A 321 17.61 1.54 -29.65
CA TYR A 321 18.92 0.92 -29.88
C TYR A 321 19.93 1.84 -30.58
N ASP A 322 19.47 2.83 -31.35
CA ASP A 322 20.34 3.89 -31.86
C ASP A 322 21.02 4.65 -30.70
N TRP A 323 20.26 5.00 -29.65
CA TRP A 323 20.77 5.68 -28.46
C TRP A 323 21.54 4.77 -27.48
N VAL A 324 21.28 3.45 -27.50
CA VAL A 324 22.17 2.45 -26.87
C VAL A 324 23.55 2.48 -27.51
N ARG A 325 23.63 2.45 -28.85
CA ARG A 325 24.91 2.55 -29.56
C ARG A 325 25.58 3.91 -29.39
N ALA A 326 24.79 4.96 -29.16
CA ALA A 326 25.33 6.27 -28.80
C ALA A 326 25.87 6.34 -27.35
N GLY A 327 25.77 5.26 -26.57
CA GLY A 327 26.24 5.17 -25.19
C GLY A 327 25.40 5.97 -24.18
N VAL A 328 24.21 6.44 -24.57
CA VAL A 328 23.32 7.25 -23.72
C VAL A 328 22.38 6.36 -22.91
N ILE A 329 21.75 5.39 -23.58
CA ILE A 329 20.92 4.38 -22.93
C ILE A 329 21.81 3.21 -22.55
N ILE A 330 21.87 2.91 -21.26
CA ILE A 330 22.85 1.98 -20.71
C ILE A 330 22.11 0.82 -20.03
N LYS A 331 22.46 -0.42 -20.39
CA LYS A 331 21.97 -1.61 -19.69
C LYS A 331 22.67 -1.72 -18.33
N VAL A 332 21.90 -1.77 -17.25
CA VAL A 332 22.42 -1.83 -15.87
C VAL A 332 22.54 -3.28 -15.39
N CYS A 333 21.50 -4.10 -15.58
CA CYS A 333 21.49 -5.51 -15.23
C CYS A 333 20.40 -6.29 -15.99
N ASP A 334 20.41 -7.62 -15.85
CA ASP A 334 19.42 -8.51 -16.46
C ASP A 334 18.23 -8.77 -15.53
N THR A 335 17.07 -9.09 -16.11
CA THR A 335 15.78 -9.36 -15.46
C THR A 335 15.06 -10.56 -16.09
N ALA A 336 15.68 -11.25 -17.05
CA ALA A 336 15.04 -12.32 -17.81
C ALA A 336 14.43 -13.43 -16.93
N ASP A 337 15.07 -13.78 -15.81
CA ASP A 337 14.58 -14.78 -14.84
C ASP A 337 13.21 -14.39 -14.25
N PHE A 338 13.05 -13.15 -13.80
CA PHE A 338 11.79 -12.63 -13.26
C PHE A 338 10.64 -12.71 -14.29
N TYR A 339 10.94 -12.35 -15.55
CA TYR A 339 9.96 -12.29 -16.63
C TYR A 339 9.64 -13.67 -17.26
N GLN A 340 10.22 -14.76 -16.75
CA GLN A 340 9.77 -16.13 -17.07
C GLN A 340 8.52 -16.53 -16.28
N HIS A 341 8.20 -15.81 -15.20
CA HIS A 341 7.08 -16.11 -14.31
C HIS A 341 5.84 -15.27 -14.62
N SER A 342 4.71 -15.67 -14.04
CA SER A 342 3.42 -15.00 -14.24
C SER A 342 3.22 -13.80 -13.29
N PRO A 343 2.68 -12.67 -13.79
CA PRO A 343 2.28 -11.54 -12.95
C PRO A 343 1.04 -11.86 -12.13
N TYR A 344 0.94 -11.32 -10.91
CA TYR A 344 -0.31 -11.36 -10.15
C TYR A 344 -1.40 -10.43 -10.72
N THR A 345 -1.02 -9.32 -11.34
CA THR A 345 -1.89 -8.44 -12.12
C THR A 345 -1.07 -7.63 -13.12
N SER A 346 -1.69 -7.15 -14.19
CA SER A 346 -1.05 -6.31 -15.20
C SER A 346 -0.46 -5.00 -14.63
N ALA A 347 -1.01 -4.48 -13.52
CA ALA A 347 -0.56 -3.24 -12.88
C ALA A 347 0.57 -3.40 -11.85
N CYS A 348 1.01 -4.63 -11.56
CA CYS A 348 2.13 -4.93 -10.65
C CYS A 348 3.49 -4.62 -11.29
N GLY A 349 3.76 -3.36 -11.63
CA GLY A 349 5.11 -2.93 -11.97
C GLY A 349 6.03 -2.88 -10.75
N TRP A 350 7.32 -2.68 -11.00
CA TRP A 350 8.34 -2.58 -9.95
C TRP A 350 8.08 -1.40 -9.01
N SER A 351 8.00 -1.65 -7.71
CA SER A 351 7.95 -0.61 -6.67
C SER A 351 9.37 -0.26 -6.23
N CYS A 352 9.63 0.99 -5.84
CA CYS A 352 10.95 1.46 -5.44
C CYS A 352 10.92 2.44 -4.26
N ASN A 353 12.02 2.49 -3.52
CA ASN A 353 12.27 3.48 -2.47
C ASN A 353 12.40 4.90 -3.03
N THR A 354 12.53 5.90 -2.17
CA THR A 354 12.53 7.32 -2.55
C THR A 354 13.64 7.67 -3.54
N ASP A 355 14.82 7.06 -3.37
CA ASP A 355 15.99 7.27 -4.23
C ASP A 355 15.98 6.42 -5.50
N GLY A 356 15.05 5.47 -5.63
CA GLY A 356 14.99 4.53 -6.75
C GLY A 356 16.15 3.53 -6.84
N THR A 357 16.94 3.34 -5.78
CA THR A 357 18.09 2.42 -5.78
C THR A 357 17.72 0.98 -5.37
N HIS A 358 16.60 0.79 -4.70
CA HIS A 358 16.07 -0.51 -4.30
C HIS A 358 14.68 -0.70 -4.89
N LEU A 359 14.53 -1.71 -5.75
CA LEU A 359 13.26 -2.04 -6.39
C LEU A 359 12.80 -3.42 -5.91
N VAL A 360 11.49 -3.59 -5.83
CA VAL A 360 10.82 -4.83 -5.44
C VAL A 360 9.69 -5.17 -6.39
N ASN A 361 9.51 -6.46 -6.66
CA ASN A 361 8.31 -6.98 -7.32
C ASN A 361 8.08 -8.45 -6.95
N THR A 362 6.87 -8.92 -7.18
CA THR A 362 6.42 -10.27 -6.84
C THR A 362 5.74 -10.90 -8.04
N CYS A 363 6.02 -12.17 -8.30
CA CYS A 363 5.42 -12.98 -9.35
C CYS A 363 5.14 -14.39 -8.84
N TYR A 364 4.44 -15.21 -9.62
CA TYR A 364 4.17 -16.60 -9.27
C TYR A 364 4.38 -17.53 -10.46
N ASP A 365 4.51 -18.82 -10.14
CA ASP A 365 4.55 -19.89 -11.12
C ASP A 365 3.97 -21.17 -10.51
N TYR A 366 3.75 -22.21 -11.32
CA TYR A 366 3.34 -23.52 -10.86
C TYR A 366 4.52 -24.50 -10.87
N LEU A 367 4.84 -25.05 -9.70
CA LEU A 367 5.89 -26.05 -9.53
C LEU A 367 5.28 -27.31 -8.93
N ASN A 368 5.36 -28.42 -9.68
CA ASN A 368 4.78 -29.71 -9.26
C ASN A 368 3.30 -29.59 -8.86
N ASN A 369 2.50 -28.95 -9.71
CA ASN A 369 1.06 -28.71 -9.50
C ASN A 369 0.70 -27.67 -8.42
N LEU A 370 1.65 -27.18 -7.64
CA LEU A 370 1.40 -26.20 -6.57
C LEU A 370 1.84 -24.79 -6.99
N CYS A 371 1.04 -23.80 -6.62
CA CYS A 371 1.37 -22.40 -6.85
C CYS A 371 2.55 -21.98 -5.95
N HIS A 372 3.53 -21.30 -6.53
CA HIS A 372 4.76 -20.89 -5.88
C HIS A 372 4.99 -19.39 -6.13
N GLY A 373 5.13 -18.62 -5.04
CA GLY A 373 5.40 -17.19 -5.09
C GLY A 373 6.90 -16.91 -5.09
N PHE A 374 7.29 -15.86 -5.80
CA PHE A 374 8.66 -15.36 -5.88
C PHE A 374 8.67 -13.87 -5.56
N PHE A 375 9.59 -13.48 -4.68
CA PHE A 375 9.84 -12.10 -4.31
C PHE A 375 11.22 -11.70 -4.81
N TYR A 376 11.25 -10.77 -5.76
CA TYR A 376 12.48 -10.29 -6.39
C TYR A 376 12.84 -8.90 -5.87
N GLN A 377 14.15 -8.66 -5.82
CA GLN A 377 14.76 -7.38 -5.50
C GLN A 377 15.76 -7.00 -6.58
N ILE A 378 15.78 -5.73 -6.97
CA ILE A 378 16.84 -5.14 -7.78
C ILE A 378 17.54 -4.08 -6.95
N LYS A 379 18.88 -4.12 -6.96
CA LYS A 379 19.71 -3.04 -6.41
C LYS A 379 20.44 -2.34 -7.54
N LEU A 380 20.34 -1.02 -7.56
CA LEU A 380 20.96 -0.16 -8.56
C LEU A 380 22.07 0.69 -7.93
N ASN A 381 23.22 0.73 -8.59
CA ASN A 381 24.34 1.61 -8.29
C ASN A 381 24.66 2.42 -9.54
N LEU A 382 24.11 3.63 -9.61
CA LEU A 382 24.25 4.49 -10.78
C LEU A 382 25.49 5.39 -10.65
N GLY A 383 26.30 5.43 -11.71
CA GLY A 383 27.39 6.40 -11.83
C GLY A 383 26.91 7.71 -12.43
N THR A 384 27.65 8.79 -12.16
CA THR A 384 27.29 10.13 -12.65
C THR A 384 27.77 10.38 -14.06
N ALA A 385 26.87 10.89 -14.90
CA ALA A 385 27.21 11.38 -16.24
C ALA A 385 27.73 12.82 -16.15
N LYS A 386 28.85 13.11 -16.81
CA LYS A 386 29.37 14.48 -16.89
C LYS A 386 28.32 15.37 -17.56
N ASN A 387 28.00 16.51 -16.92
CA ASN A 387 27.02 17.47 -17.40
C ASN A 387 25.69 16.82 -17.84
N ARG A 388 25.23 15.79 -17.10
CA ARG A 388 23.99 15.05 -17.40
C ARG A 388 23.96 14.38 -18.77
N GLY A 389 25.13 14.14 -19.36
CA GLY A 389 25.26 13.62 -20.72
C GLY A 389 25.16 14.69 -21.80
N TRP A 390 25.03 15.97 -21.47
CA TRP A 390 25.04 17.04 -22.48
C TRP A 390 26.44 17.21 -23.04
N ILE A 391 26.53 17.38 -24.35
CA ILE A 391 27.81 17.48 -25.06
C ILE A 391 27.96 18.86 -25.68
N GLU A 392 29.02 19.56 -25.27
CA GLU A 392 29.41 20.86 -25.79
C GLU A 392 29.94 20.78 -27.23
N LYS A 393 29.95 21.91 -27.91
CA LYS A 393 30.56 22.05 -29.23
C LYS A 393 32.07 21.78 -29.16
N LYS A 394 32.57 20.97 -30.08
CA LYS A 394 34.01 20.66 -30.16
C LYS A 394 34.83 21.84 -30.66
N ASN A 395 35.95 22.08 -29.98
CA ASN A 395 36.97 23.03 -30.41
C ASN A 395 37.89 22.37 -31.45
N LEU A 396 38.00 22.95 -32.64
CA LEU A 396 38.86 22.48 -33.73
C LEU A 396 40.26 23.11 -33.72
N GLY A 397 40.58 23.98 -32.75
CA GLY A 397 41.83 24.76 -32.69
C GLY A 397 43.11 23.93 -32.57
N GLY A 398 43.01 22.63 -32.24
CA GLY A 398 44.14 21.70 -32.23
C GLY A 398 44.51 21.13 -33.61
N LEU A 399 43.70 21.38 -34.64
CA LEU A 399 43.96 20.95 -36.02
C LEU A 399 44.68 22.04 -36.81
N SER A 400 45.43 21.65 -37.85
CA SER A 400 45.88 22.61 -38.86
C SER A 400 44.68 23.23 -39.58
N ASN A 401 44.83 24.45 -40.09
CA ASN A 401 43.75 25.15 -40.83
C ASN A 401 43.18 24.31 -41.99
N SER A 402 44.03 23.52 -42.67
CA SER A 402 43.60 22.62 -43.74
C SER A 402 42.71 21.49 -43.23
N ASN A 403 43.07 20.87 -42.09
CA ASN A 403 42.35 19.76 -41.52
C ASN A 403 41.05 20.22 -40.86
N ALA A 404 41.06 21.38 -40.20
CA ALA A 404 39.86 22.00 -39.65
C ALA A 404 38.84 22.31 -40.77
N ALA A 405 39.29 22.91 -41.87
CA ALA A 405 38.45 23.18 -43.03
C ALA A 405 37.89 21.90 -43.66
N GLN A 406 38.70 20.84 -43.74
CA GLN A 406 38.26 19.54 -44.25
C GLN A 406 37.16 18.93 -43.39
N VAL A 407 37.32 18.92 -42.06
CA VAL A 407 36.31 18.43 -41.12
C VAL A 407 35.04 19.27 -41.19
N SER A 408 35.14 20.60 -41.23
CA SER A 408 33.97 21.48 -41.36
C SER A 408 33.21 21.25 -42.66
N ARG A 409 33.92 21.03 -43.78
CA ARG A 409 33.29 20.68 -45.06
C ARG A 409 32.55 19.34 -44.97
N TYR A 410 33.21 18.31 -44.44
CA TYR A 410 32.62 16.99 -44.30
C TYR A 410 31.37 16.99 -43.40
N ILE A 411 31.41 17.66 -42.24
CA ILE A 411 30.23 17.80 -41.36
C ILE A 411 29.12 18.60 -42.07
N GLY A 412 29.48 19.64 -42.83
CA GLY A 412 28.53 20.43 -43.61
C GLY A 412 27.81 19.60 -44.68
N GLU A 413 28.55 18.75 -45.41
CA GLU A 413 27.99 17.80 -46.37
C GLU A 413 27.10 16.77 -45.67
N LEU A 414 27.56 16.17 -44.56
CA LEU A 414 26.80 15.17 -43.80
C LEU A 414 25.48 15.75 -43.26
N ASN A 415 25.51 17.00 -42.80
CA ASN A 415 24.31 17.70 -42.33
C ASN A 415 23.26 17.90 -43.43
N GLN A 416 23.65 17.98 -44.71
CA GLN A 416 22.70 18.06 -45.83
C GLN A 416 21.93 16.76 -46.04
N TYR A 417 22.57 15.61 -45.76
CA TYR A 417 21.93 14.29 -45.89
C TYR A 417 21.01 13.96 -44.71
N ILE A 418 21.37 14.35 -43.48
CA ILE A 418 20.60 14.01 -42.28
C ILE A 418 19.43 14.97 -42.02
N GLY A 419 19.46 16.18 -42.59
CA GLY A 419 18.48 17.23 -42.35
C GLY A 419 18.73 18.07 -41.09
N SER A 420 17.86 19.04 -40.84
CA SER A 420 17.96 19.95 -39.69
C SER A 420 17.29 19.45 -38.42
N THR A 421 16.24 18.60 -38.53
CA THR A 421 15.41 18.19 -37.38
C THR A 421 15.20 16.67 -37.34
N GLY A 422 14.70 16.16 -36.21
CA GLY A 422 14.28 14.77 -36.03
C GLY A 422 15.32 13.87 -35.34
N HIS A 423 14.91 12.62 -35.09
CA HIS A 423 15.70 11.64 -34.32
C HIS A 423 17.09 11.40 -34.92
N LEU A 424 17.17 11.10 -36.23
CA LEU A 424 18.44 10.77 -36.88
C LEU A 424 19.42 11.96 -36.85
N ALA A 425 18.94 13.17 -37.13
CA ALA A 425 19.76 14.38 -37.05
C ALA A 425 20.31 14.60 -35.63
N SER A 426 19.44 14.49 -34.62
CA SER A 426 19.80 14.66 -33.20
C SER A 426 20.83 13.62 -32.74
N LEU A 427 20.59 12.35 -33.07
CA LEU A 427 21.49 11.24 -32.78
C LEU A 427 22.88 11.45 -33.38
N LEU A 428 22.96 11.78 -34.67
CA LEU A 428 24.22 11.89 -35.37
C LEU A 428 25.02 13.11 -34.92
N ARG A 429 24.36 14.26 -34.71
CA ARG A 429 24.99 15.44 -34.10
C ARG A 429 25.59 15.10 -32.74
N TYR A 430 24.84 14.40 -31.89
CA TYR A 430 25.30 13.99 -30.58
C TYR A 430 26.52 13.06 -30.68
N LYS A 431 26.48 12.01 -31.52
CA LYS A 431 27.60 11.09 -31.72
C LYS A 431 28.85 11.79 -32.25
N LEU A 432 28.73 12.63 -33.28
CA LEU A 432 29.85 13.36 -33.87
C LEU A 432 30.52 14.29 -32.84
N ARG A 433 29.75 14.85 -31.90
CA ARG A 433 30.33 15.63 -30.81
C ARG A 433 31.01 14.78 -29.75
N ARG A 434 30.63 13.51 -29.56
CA ARG A 434 31.32 12.57 -28.66
C ARG A 434 32.61 11.99 -29.25
N VAL A 435 32.58 11.55 -30.51
CA VAL A 435 33.70 10.87 -31.21
C VAL A 435 34.93 11.77 -31.35
N ASP A 436 36.13 11.29 -31.01
CA ASP A 436 37.38 12.07 -31.14
C ASP A 436 37.54 12.71 -32.53
N VAL A 437 38.07 13.94 -32.56
CA VAL A 437 38.21 14.72 -33.80
C VAL A 437 39.10 14.00 -34.82
N SER A 438 40.07 13.20 -34.37
CA SER A 438 40.93 12.41 -35.25
C SER A 438 40.15 11.35 -36.06
N GLU A 439 39.10 10.77 -35.48
CA GLU A 439 38.26 9.79 -36.16
C GLU A 439 37.37 10.45 -37.20
N ILE A 440 36.83 11.64 -36.91
CA ILE A 440 36.10 12.43 -37.90
C ILE A 440 37.03 12.83 -39.05
N LEU A 441 38.26 13.24 -38.74
CA LEU A 441 39.26 13.61 -39.75
C LEU A 441 39.62 12.42 -40.64
N SER A 442 39.82 11.22 -40.07
CA SER A 442 40.16 10.02 -40.82
C SER A 442 39.07 9.68 -41.86
N ARG A 443 37.81 9.94 -41.51
CA ARG A 443 36.63 9.74 -42.34
C ARG A 443 36.37 10.86 -43.34
N SER A 444 36.76 12.08 -43.00
CA SER A 444 36.48 13.29 -43.81
C SER A 444 37.03 13.26 -45.24
N HIS A 445 37.94 12.34 -45.56
CA HIS A 445 38.49 12.16 -46.90
C HIS A 445 37.62 11.27 -47.81
N ARG A 446 36.55 10.68 -47.28
CA ARG A 446 35.60 9.86 -48.03
C ARG A 446 34.47 10.72 -48.58
N SER A 447 33.79 10.21 -49.61
CA SER A 447 32.58 10.84 -50.13
C SER A 447 31.44 10.69 -49.11
N THR A 448 30.69 11.76 -48.88
CA THR A 448 29.51 11.74 -48.02
C THR A 448 28.32 11.15 -48.81
N ASP A 449 27.80 10.00 -48.38
CA ASP A 449 26.65 9.32 -48.96
C ASP A 449 25.80 8.64 -47.87
N ASP A 450 24.73 7.92 -48.25
CA ASP A 450 23.87 7.19 -47.31
C ASP A 450 24.66 6.13 -46.50
N GLY A 451 25.72 5.56 -47.08
CA GLY A 451 26.61 4.63 -46.39
C GLY A 451 27.41 5.30 -45.27
N GLU A 452 27.72 6.59 -45.42
CA GLU A 452 28.33 7.41 -44.37
C GLU A 452 27.39 7.67 -43.21
N VAL A 453 26.13 7.97 -43.51
CA VAL A 453 25.06 8.14 -42.51
C VAL A 453 24.87 6.83 -41.73
N ASP A 454 24.77 5.70 -42.43
CA ASP A 454 24.65 4.37 -41.83
C ASP A 454 25.86 3.99 -40.99
N TYR A 455 27.07 4.37 -41.41
CA TYR A 455 28.28 4.15 -40.61
C TYR A 455 28.17 4.84 -39.24
N TRP A 456 27.84 6.14 -39.20
CA TRP A 456 27.73 6.85 -37.92
C TRP A 456 26.54 6.40 -37.08
N ARG A 457 25.43 6.03 -37.72
CA ARG A 457 24.28 5.45 -37.03
C ARG A 457 24.63 4.13 -36.34
N ASN A 458 25.48 3.31 -36.95
CA ASN A 458 25.92 2.03 -36.40
C ASN A 458 27.19 2.10 -35.53
N TYR A 459 27.91 3.23 -35.55
CA TYR A 459 29.08 3.45 -34.71
C TYR A 459 28.73 3.34 -33.21
N GLU A 460 29.42 2.47 -32.48
CA GLU A 460 29.20 2.23 -31.05
C GLU A 460 30.18 3.06 -30.21
N LEU A 461 29.63 3.79 -29.24
CA LEU A 461 30.38 4.61 -28.29
C LEU A 461 30.31 4.02 -26.89
N ASP A 462 31.35 4.27 -26.10
CA ASP A 462 31.36 3.93 -24.68
C ASP A 462 30.18 4.61 -23.94
N PRO A 463 29.61 3.95 -22.92
CA PRO A 463 28.60 4.54 -22.05
C PRO A 463 28.99 5.90 -21.46
N ILE A 464 28.05 6.84 -21.35
CA ILE A 464 28.27 8.17 -20.73
C ILE A 464 28.49 8.10 -19.22
N ALA A 465 28.13 6.98 -18.60
CA ALA A 465 28.31 6.70 -17.18
C ALA A 465 28.51 5.20 -16.97
N SER A 466 29.13 4.83 -15.84
CA SER A 466 29.29 3.43 -15.44
C SER A 466 28.26 3.08 -14.38
N HIS A 467 27.28 2.26 -14.75
CA HIS A 467 26.28 1.72 -13.83
C HIS A 467 26.60 0.27 -13.47
N SER A 468 26.09 -0.16 -12.32
CA SER A 468 26.05 -1.57 -11.95
C SER A 468 24.76 -1.86 -11.20
N GLY A 469 24.26 -3.08 -11.31
CA GLY A 469 23.10 -3.52 -10.57
C GLY A 469 22.97 -5.03 -10.60
N ASN A 470 22.05 -5.55 -9.82
CA ASN A 470 21.78 -6.97 -9.78
C ASN A 470 20.31 -7.24 -9.42
N THR A 471 19.77 -8.29 -10.04
CA THR A 471 18.43 -8.81 -9.79
C THR A 471 18.56 -10.12 -9.04
N ASN A 472 17.95 -10.22 -7.86
CA ASN A 472 18.01 -11.40 -7.00
C ASN A 472 16.61 -11.81 -6.52
N ILE A 473 16.41 -13.12 -6.34
CA ILE A 473 15.28 -13.65 -5.56
C ILE A 473 15.60 -13.44 -4.08
N ALA A 474 14.81 -12.63 -3.38
CA ALA A 474 14.94 -12.39 -1.95
C ALA A 474 14.24 -13.47 -1.12
N SER A 475 13.10 -13.98 -1.59
CA SER A 475 12.43 -15.14 -0.99
C SER A 475 11.55 -15.84 -2.02
N ARG A 476 11.28 -17.13 -1.81
CA ARG A 476 10.32 -17.90 -2.60
C ARG A 476 9.68 -18.97 -1.73
N GLY A 477 8.45 -19.36 -2.02
CA GLY A 477 7.77 -20.41 -1.28
C GLY A 477 6.41 -20.76 -1.87
N TYR A 478 5.79 -21.81 -1.33
CA TYR A 478 4.46 -22.24 -1.73
C TYR A 478 3.40 -21.20 -1.37
N LEU A 479 2.28 -21.23 -2.09
CA LEU A 479 1.11 -20.39 -1.84
C LEU A 479 -0.13 -21.26 -1.62
N TYR A 480 -1.07 -20.73 -0.83
CA TYR A 480 -2.30 -21.40 -0.44
C TYR A 480 -3.48 -20.42 -0.40
N GLY A 481 -4.61 -20.85 -0.96
CA GLY A 481 -5.85 -20.06 -0.98
C GLY A 481 -5.83 -18.95 -2.03
N GLY A 482 -5.59 -17.71 -1.61
CA GLY A 482 -5.53 -16.52 -2.49
C GLY A 482 -6.72 -15.55 -2.36
N THR A 483 -7.91 -16.08 -2.10
CA THR A 483 -9.17 -15.33 -2.25
C THR A 483 -9.25 -13.98 -1.52
N PRO A 484 -8.81 -13.87 -0.25
CA PRO A 484 -8.88 -12.61 0.52
C PRO A 484 -7.83 -11.55 0.15
N VAL A 485 -6.96 -11.80 -0.84
CA VAL A 485 -6.02 -10.80 -1.37
C VAL A 485 -6.59 -10.20 -2.65
N LYS A 486 -6.84 -8.89 -2.65
CA LYS A 486 -7.37 -8.15 -3.79
C LYS A 486 -6.32 -7.20 -4.36
N LEU A 487 -5.99 -7.38 -5.64
CA LEU A 487 -5.05 -6.51 -6.35
C LEU A 487 -5.73 -5.77 -7.50
N PRO A 488 -5.30 -4.53 -7.81
CA PRO A 488 -5.96 -3.71 -8.81
C PRO A 488 -5.65 -4.20 -10.23
N GLU A 489 -6.68 -4.48 -11.02
CA GLU A 489 -6.56 -4.90 -12.41
C GLU A 489 -7.23 -3.89 -13.36
N PRO A 490 -6.45 -3.08 -14.11
CA PRO A 490 -6.95 -2.13 -15.08
C PRO A 490 -7.92 -2.72 -16.12
N PHE A 491 -7.66 -3.93 -16.63
CA PHE A 491 -8.52 -4.53 -17.67
C PHE A 491 -9.93 -4.88 -17.18
N ILE A 492 -10.15 -5.04 -15.86
CA ILE A 492 -11.45 -5.35 -15.26
C ILE A 492 -11.98 -4.20 -14.37
N LYS A 493 -11.29 -3.05 -14.34
CA LYS A 493 -11.73 -1.80 -13.71
C LYS A 493 -11.99 -1.90 -12.19
N GLY A 494 -11.21 -2.68 -11.47
CA GLY A 494 -11.32 -2.79 -10.01
C GLY A 494 -10.26 -3.72 -9.43
N CYS A 495 -10.47 -4.17 -8.20
CA CYS A 495 -9.58 -5.10 -7.51
C CYS A 495 -10.11 -6.54 -7.64
N MET A 496 -9.27 -7.42 -8.18
CA MET A 496 -9.58 -8.84 -8.39
C MET A 496 -8.98 -9.71 -7.28
N SER A 497 -9.59 -10.86 -7.04
CA SER A 497 -9.03 -11.85 -6.11
C SER A 497 -7.93 -12.66 -6.76
N LEU A 498 -6.91 -13.01 -6.00
CA LEU A 498 -5.95 -14.03 -6.41
C LEU A 498 -6.48 -15.42 -6.07
N VAL A 499 -6.03 -16.43 -6.81
CA VAL A 499 -6.37 -17.84 -6.56
C VAL A 499 -5.11 -18.69 -6.70
N PHE A 500 -4.72 -19.34 -5.60
CA PHE A 500 -3.54 -20.19 -5.48
C PHE A 500 -3.93 -21.67 -5.35
N LEU A 501 -4.98 -22.06 -6.06
CA LEU A 501 -5.37 -23.47 -6.18
C LEU A 501 -4.36 -24.22 -7.05
N PRO A 502 -4.28 -25.56 -6.94
CA PRO A 502 -3.43 -26.35 -7.82
C PRO A 502 -3.78 -26.16 -9.30
N GLU A 503 -2.78 -26.31 -10.16
CA GLU A 503 -2.94 -26.17 -11.61
C GLU A 503 -3.92 -27.21 -12.17
N ASP A 504 -3.73 -28.48 -11.81
CA ASP A 504 -4.64 -29.59 -12.03
C ASP A 504 -5.32 -30.00 -10.72
N GLN A 505 -6.55 -29.52 -10.55
CA GLN A 505 -7.40 -29.80 -9.39
C GLN A 505 -7.85 -31.28 -9.29
N ARG A 506 -7.62 -32.09 -10.33
CA ARG A 506 -7.94 -33.53 -10.30
C ARG A 506 -6.88 -34.33 -9.53
N ILE A 507 -5.70 -33.74 -9.30
CA ILE A 507 -4.62 -34.37 -8.55
C ILE A 507 -4.83 -34.02 -7.06
N PRO A 508 -5.17 -34.99 -6.20
CA PRO A 508 -5.37 -34.71 -4.79
C PRO A 508 -4.03 -34.34 -4.13
N ILE A 509 -4.03 -33.23 -3.41
CA ILE A 509 -2.91 -32.85 -2.55
C ILE A 509 -3.09 -33.60 -1.23
N VAL A 510 -2.06 -34.34 -0.83
CA VAL A 510 -2.10 -35.15 0.41
C VAL A 510 -1.83 -34.27 1.64
N GLU A 511 -0.91 -33.32 1.54
CA GLU A 511 -0.53 -32.41 2.63
C GLU A 511 0.09 -31.14 2.03
N PHE A 512 -0.28 -29.97 2.54
CA PHE A 512 0.39 -28.72 2.14
C PHE A 512 1.66 -28.52 2.98
N PRO A 513 2.78 -28.13 2.37
CA PRO A 513 3.95 -27.70 3.14
C PRO A 513 3.61 -26.43 3.93
N ARG A 514 4.40 -26.14 4.98
CA ARG A 514 4.31 -24.88 5.70
C ARG A 514 4.56 -23.70 4.75
N ILE A 515 3.70 -22.69 4.82
CA ILE A 515 3.72 -21.52 3.96
C ILE A 515 3.97 -20.27 4.78
N ASP A 516 4.93 -19.47 4.33
CA ASP A 516 5.24 -18.12 4.82
C ASP A 516 5.89 -17.32 3.67
N THR A 517 5.07 -16.98 2.69
CA THR A 517 5.51 -16.51 1.38
C THR A 517 5.00 -15.11 1.10
N VAL A 518 5.88 -14.22 0.62
CA VAL A 518 5.51 -12.86 0.20
C VAL A 518 4.70 -12.92 -1.11
N VAL A 519 3.52 -12.33 -1.11
CA VAL A 519 2.60 -12.28 -2.27
C VAL A 519 2.63 -10.92 -2.96
N PHE A 520 2.77 -9.85 -2.19
CA PHE A 520 2.82 -8.49 -2.72
C PHE A 520 3.80 -7.65 -1.90
N ALA A 521 4.54 -6.78 -2.56
CA ALA A 521 5.53 -5.92 -1.93
C ALA A 521 5.54 -4.53 -2.57
N TYR A 522 5.63 -3.50 -1.73
CA TYR A 522 5.65 -2.11 -2.18
C TYR A 522 6.36 -1.22 -1.17
N PHE A 523 6.72 0.00 -1.60
CA PHE A 523 7.30 1.01 -0.71
C PHE A 523 6.30 2.09 -0.34
N ILE A 524 6.34 2.52 0.92
CA ILE A 524 5.79 3.80 1.39
C ILE A 524 6.98 4.65 1.85
N GLY A 525 7.40 5.62 1.04
CA GLY A 525 8.68 6.30 1.24
C GLY A 525 9.82 5.29 1.11
N ASP A 526 10.62 5.13 2.16
CA ASP A 526 11.70 4.14 2.22
C ASP A 526 11.33 2.86 2.99
N ASP A 527 10.12 2.78 3.54
CA ASP A 527 9.65 1.61 4.27
C ASP A 527 9.12 0.54 3.31
N LEU A 528 9.76 -0.63 3.29
CA LEU A 528 9.30 -1.80 2.57
C LEU A 528 8.10 -2.44 3.30
N LYS A 529 6.96 -2.47 2.63
CA LYS A 529 5.73 -3.13 3.08
C LYS A 529 5.52 -4.42 2.28
N VAL A 530 5.17 -5.50 2.96
CA VAL A 530 4.86 -6.79 2.33
C VAL A 530 3.53 -7.34 2.84
N ILE A 531 2.83 -8.06 1.96
CA ILE A 531 1.71 -8.94 2.28
C ILE A 531 2.24 -10.36 2.17
N LYS A 532 2.03 -11.15 3.22
CA LYS A 532 2.48 -12.54 3.28
C LYS A 532 1.31 -13.49 3.41
N ASN A 533 1.35 -14.56 2.62
CA ASN A 533 0.48 -15.71 2.74
C ASN A 533 1.08 -16.68 3.74
N PHE A 534 0.24 -17.17 4.64
CA PHE A 534 0.61 -18.05 5.75
C PHE A 534 -0.34 -19.24 5.81
N HIS A 535 0.21 -20.44 6.01
CA HIS A 535 -0.56 -21.67 6.26
C HIS A 535 0.29 -22.66 7.04
N ASP A 536 -0.27 -23.26 8.10
CA ASP A 536 0.36 -24.29 8.92
C ASP A 536 -0.71 -25.28 9.40
N GLU A 537 -0.61 -26.54 8.98
CA GLU A 537 -1.58 -27.60 9.30
C GLU A 537 -1.29 -28.31 10.62
N ARG A 538 -0.16 -28.01 11.27
CA ARG A 538 0.24 -28.69 12.51
C ARG A 538 -0.72 -28.34 13.63
N ARG A 539 -1.20 -29.37 14.32
CA ARG A 539 -2.05 -29.23 15.50
C ARG A 539 -1.56 -30.09 16.66
N PHE A 540 -1.80 -29.64 17.89
CA PHE A 540 -1.41 -30.35 19.10
C PHE A 540 -2.51 -30.28 20.17
N TYR A 541 -2.47 -31.21 21.12
CA TYR A 541 -3.31 -31.18 22.32
C TYR A 541 -2.60 -30.38 23.41
N ARG A 542 -3.29 -29.41 24.02
CA ARG A 542 -2.77 -28.72 25.21
C ARG A 542 -2.89 -29.63 26.42
N GLU A 543 -1.90 -29.58 27.30
CA GLU A 543 -1.93 -30.30 28.57
C GLU A 543 -3.05 -29.76 29.47
N VAL A 544 -3.70 -30.68 30.18
CA VAL A 544 -4.72 -30.34 31.19
C VAL A 544 -4.04 -29.63 32.36
N GLN A 545 -4.59 -28.49 32.78
CA GLN A 545 -4.08 -27.72 33.90
C GLN A 545 -5.09 -27.76 35.04
N GLY A 546 -4.72 -28.35 36.17
CA GLY A 546 -5.62 -28.47 37.31
C GLY A 546 -4.95 -29.13 38.50
N ASN A 547 -5.73 -29.21 39.58
CA ASN A 547 -5.33 -29.90 40.81
C ASN A 547 -6.19 -31.13 41.07
N PHE A 548 -6.80 -31.73 40.04
CA PHE A 548 -7.60 -32.94 40.20
C PHE A 548 -6.72 -34.08 40.71
N GLU A 549 -7.28 -34.85 41.63
CA GLU A 549 -6.66 -35.98 42.29
C GLU A 549 -7.51 -37.23 42.04
N ASP A 550 -6.92 -38.43 42.20
CA ASP A 550 -7.64 -39.71 42.02
C ASP A 550 -8.89 -39.81 42.91
N VAL A 551 -8.90 -39.11 44.04
CA VAL A 551 -9.96 -39.14 45.04
C VAL A 551 -10.31 -37.73 45.53
N MET A 552 -11.50 -37.25 45.18
CA MET A 552 -11.98 -35.90 45.48
C MET A 552 -13.24 -35.93 46.37
N TYR A 553 -13.07 -36.19 47.67
CA TYR A 553 -14.19 -36.28 48.63
C TYR A 553 -14.52 -34.95 49.28
N VAL A 554 -13.62 -34.38 50.09
CA VAL A 554 -13.83 -33.08 50.77
C VAL A 554 -12.71 -32.11 50.42
N GLY A 555 -13.08 -30.91 49.97
CA GLY A 555 -12.12 -29.95 49.43
C GLY A 555 -12.69 -29.15 48.27
N ALA A 556 -11.80 -28.42 47.58
CA ALA A 556 -12.13 -27.70 46.36
C ALA A 556 -11.06 -28.01 45.30
N TRP A 557 -11.51 -28.41 44.13
CA TRP A 557 -10.67 -28.74 42.99
C TRP A 557 -11.14 -27.97 41.77
N ASP A 558 -10.19 -27.53 40.97
CA ASP A 558 -10.38 -26.74 39.77
C ASP A 558 -9.48 -27.32 38.67
N GLU A 559 -10.07 -27.62 37.52
CA GLU A 559 -9.36 -28.13 36.34
C GLU A 559 -9.86 -27.42 35.09
N THR A 560 -8.92 -27.07 34.22
CA THR A 560 -9.18 -26.55 32.89
C THR A 560 -8.65 -27.52 31.85
N GLU A 561 -9.57 -28.13 31.12
CA GLU A 561 -9.28 -28.97 29.97
C GLU A 561 -9.46 -28.14 28.69
N THR A 562 -8.44 -28.09 27.84
CA THR A 562 -8.62 -27.62 26.45
C THR A 562 -8.89 -28.84 25.60
N PHE A 563 -10.07 -28.93 24.98
CA PHE A 563 -10.41 -30.07 24.12
C PHE A 563 -10.36 -29.66 22.64
N GLY A 564 -10.04 -30.64 21.80
CA GLY A 564 -9.80 -30.44 20.38
C GLY A 564 -8.35 -30.13 20.03
N LEU A 565 -8.10 -30.06 18.72
CA LEU A 565 -6.78 -29.80 18.18
C LEU A 565 -6.50 -28.29 18.20
N THR A 566 -5.45 -27.86 18.90
CA THR A 566 -4.99 -26.45 18.88
C THR A 566 -4.06 -26.24 17.68
N GLY A 567 -4.33 -25.22 16.88
CA GLY A 567 -3.52 -24.85 15.71
C GLY A 567 -3.37 -23.33 15.58
N LEU A 568 -2.44 -22.88 14.74
CA LEU A 568 -2.25 -21.46 14.46
C LEU A 568 -3.27 -21.00 13.41
N SER A 569 -4.06 -19.97 13.72
CA SER A 569 -5.07 -19.40 12.82
C SER A 569 -4.58 -18.10 12.17
N GLY A 570 -5.06 -17.84 10.95
CA GLY A 570 -4.78 -16.65 10.15
C GLY A 570 -4.06 -16.98 8.83
N THR A 571 -4.62 -16.56 7.69
CA THR A 571 -4.08 -16.89 6.35
C THR A 571 -3.16 -15.81 5.77
N TYR A 572 -3.28 -14.56 6.26
CA TYR A 572 -2.48 -13.44 5.78
C TYR A 572 -2.06 -12.54 6.92
N TYR A 573 -0.88 -11.95 6.76
CA TYR A 573 -0.37 -10.90 7.62
C TYR A 573 0.52 -9.96 6.79
N THR A 574 0.84 -8.79 7.34
CA THR A 574 1.65 -7.79 6.64
C THR A 574 2.80 -7.32 7.53
N THR A 575 3.68 -6.48 7.00
CA THR A 575 4.70 -5.80 7.82
C THR A 575 4.08 -5.00 8.96
N ASP A 576 2.87 -4.46 8.76
CA ASP A 576 2.21 -3.55 9.71
C ASP A 576 1.24 -4.28 10.65
N PHE A 577 0.69 -5.44 10.24
CA PHE A 577 -0.35 -6.16 10.99
C PHE A 577 -0.07 -7.66 11.03
N ASP A 578 -0.02 -8.24 12.24
CA ASP A 578 0.09 -9.68 12.46
C ASP A 578 -0.88 -10.13 13.56
N ASP A 579 -2.05 -10.61 13.12
CA ASP A 579 -3.13 -11.08 13.99
C ASP A 579 -3.13 -12.61 14.18
N ARG A 580 -2.09 -13.30 13.69
CA ARG A 580 -2.00 -14.76 13.81
C ARG A 580 -1.96 -15.16 15.29
N ARG A 581 -2.76 -16.15 15.66
CA ARG A 581 -2.86 -16.63 17.04
C ARG A 581 -3.28 -18.08 17.11
N GLU A 582 -2.91 -18.74 18.20
CA GLU A 582 -3.36 -20.10 18.47
C GLU A 582 -4.85 -20.10 18.79
N VAL A 583 -5.60 -20.96 18.12
CA VAL A 583 -7.03 -21.18 18.36
C VAL A 583 -7.22 -22.65 18.71
N SER A 584 -8.02 -22.89 19.76
CA SER A 584 -8.44 -24.20 20.24
C SER A 584 -9.95 -24.34 20.10
N GLU A 585 -10.44 -25.56 19.84
CA GLU A 585 -11.87 -25.84 19.61
C GLU A 585 -12.75 -25.56 20.83
N GLY A 586 -12.22 -25.69 22.05
CA GLY A 586 -12.94 -25.28 23.26
C GLY A 586 -12.14 -25.43 24.55
N THR A 587 -12.68 -24.85 25.61
CA THR A 587 -12.16 -25.01 26.97
C THR A 587 -13.29 -25.42 27.92
N LYS A 588 -13.05 -26.43 28.74
CA LYS A 588 -13.94 -26.85 29.81
C LYS A 588 -13.26 -26.57 31.14
N HIS A 589 -13.82 -25.64 31.91
CA HIS A 589 -13.42 -25.40 33.29
C HIS A 589 -14.38 -26.14 34.22
N THR A 590 -13.87 -27.10 34.98
CA THR A 590 -14.63 -27.87 35.96
C THR A 590 -14.14 -27.50 37.36
N LYS A 591 -15.05 -26.97 38.18
CA LYS A 591 -14.84 -26.79 39.61
C LYS A 591 -15.69 -27.76 40.40
N ILE A 592 -15.08 -28.43 41.36
CA ILE A 592 -15.74 -29.38 42.24
C ILE A 592 -15.55 -28.92 43.67
N VAL A 593 -16.65 -28.76 44.41
CA VAL A 593 -16.61 -28.48 45.85
C VAL A 593 -17.23 -29.66 46.58
N GLY A 594 -16.41 -30.33 47.39
CA GLY A 594 -16.79 -31.48 48.19
C GLY A 594 -17.03 -31.09 49.65
N LYS A 595 -18.17 -31.49 50.21
CA LYS A 595 -18.58 -31.21 51.59
C LYS A 595 -18.97 -32.51 52.29
N ASP A 596 -18.39 -32.73 53.47
CA ASP A 596 -18.75 -33.88 54.33
C ASP A 596 -20.17 -33.70 54.90
N LEU A 597 -20.99 -34.73 54.78
CA LEU A 597 -22.33 -34.80 55.37
C LEU A 597 -22.38 -35.74 56.58
N GLY A 598 -21.27 -36.40 56.90
CA GLY A 598 -21.17 -37.36 58.00
C GLY A 598 -21.70 -38.74 57.66
N TYR A 599 -21.82 -39.58 58.68
CA TYR A 599 -22.26 -40.98 58.54
C TYR A 599 -23.78 -41.12 58.57
N SER A 600 -24.30 -42.08 57.82
CA SER A 600 -25.67 -42.56 58.05
C SER A 600 -25.77 -43.38 59.34
N SER A 601 -27.02 -43.63 59.74
CA SER A 601 -27.31 -44.74 60.66
C SER A 601 -26.72 -46.06 60.13
N PRO A 602 -26.25 -46.96 61.01
CA PRO A 602 -25.75 -48.28 60.61
C PRO A 602 -26.79 -49.09 59.84
N LYS A 603 -26.38 -49.69 58.72
CA LYS A 603 -27.21 -50.53 57.85
C LYS A 603 -26.97 -52.00 58.14
N PHE A 604 -28.07 -52.73 58.29
CA PHE A 604 -28.10 -54.15 58.61
C PHE A 604 -28.29 -54.96 57.33
N ILE A 605 -27.23 -55.59 56.83
CA ILE A 605 -27.23 -56.31 55.56
C ILE A 605 -27.23 -57.82 55.82
N TRP A 606 -28.28 -58.50 55.36
CA TRP A 606 -28.40 -59.96 55.40
C TRP A 606 -28.10 -60.52 54.00
N PRO A 607 -27.16 -61.47 53.83
CA PRO A 607 -26.86 -62.07 52.53
C PRO A 607 -28.05 -62.77 51.88
N ASN A 608 -29.00 -63.27 52.68
CA ASN A 608 -30.24 -63.88 52.20
C ASN A 608 -31.37 -63.68 53.22
N ILE A 609 -32.62 -63.68 52.74
CA ILE A 609 -33.82 -63.33 53.50
C ILE A 609 -34.10 -64.20 54.73
N PHE A 610 -33.50 -65.40 54.82
CA PHE A 610 -33.68 -66.34 55.94
C PHE A 610 -32.44 -66.57 56.80
N TRP A 611 -31.31 -65.92 56.48
CA TRP A 611 -30.02 -66.22 57.11
C TRP A 611 -29.91 -65.63 58.51
N MET A 612 -29.30 -66.40 59.42
CA MET A 612 -29.03 -66.00 60.79
C MET A 612 -27.79 -65.12 60.92
N ASP A 613 -26.91 -65.08 59.93
CA ASP A 613 -25.70 -64.25 59.88
C ASP A 613 -25.82 -63.10 58.87
N GLY A 614 -25.29 -61.94 59.23
CA GLY A 614 -25.34 -60.72 58.44
C GLY A 614 -24.20 -59.78 58.82
N ASN A 615 -24.18 -58.60 58.20
CA ASN A 615 -23.15 -57.61 58.47
C ASN A 615 -23.73 -56.23 58.66
N ILE A 616 -23.12 -55.48 59.59
CA ILE A 616 -23.45 -54.10 59.86
C ILE A 616 -22.38 -53.24 59.23
N VAL A 617 -22.81 -52.35 58.35
CA VAL A 617 -21.97 -51.36 57.68
C VAL A 617 -22.51 -49.98 57.97
N ARG A 618 -21.66 -48.95 57.96
CA ARG A 618 -22.11 -47.57 57.86
C ARG A 618 -21.51 -46.93 56.62
N LEU A 619 -22.20 -45.93 56.09
CA LEU A 619 -21.76 -45.19 54.92
C LEU A 619 -21.49 -43.75 55.34
N ARG A 620 -20.32 -43.20 54.94
CA ARG A 620 -20.03 -41.77 55.05
C ARG A 620 -20.51 -41.09 53.77
N TYR A 621 -21.31 -40.05 53.91
CA TYR A 621 -21.90 -39.34 52.78
C TYR A 621 -21.17 -38.03 52.52
N VAL A 622 -20.98 -37.74 51.24
CA VAL A 622 -20.36 -36.51 50.75
C VAL A 622 -21.28 -35.87 49.72
N GLU A 623 -21.47 -34.56 49.84
CA GLU A 623 -22.06 -33.74 48.78
C GLU A 623 -20.94 -33.22 47.88
N ARG A 624 -21.06 -33.43 46.56
CA ARG A 624 -20.19 -32.79 45.57
C ARG A 624 -21.01 -31.87 44.71
N THR A 625 -20.68 -30.59 44.73
CA THR A 625 -21.23 -29.60 43.81
C THR A 625 -20.25 -29.41 42.66
N TYR A 626 -20.76 -29.56 41.44
CA TYR A 626 -20.05 -29.35 40.19
C TYR A 626 -20.45 -28.00 39.62
N PHE A 627 -19.45 -27.20 39.25
CA PHE A 627 -19.62 -25.99 38.44
C PHE A 627 -18.83 -26.21 37.16
N ILE A 628 -19.53 -26.44 36.06
CA ILE A 628 -18.91 -26.72 34.76
C ILE A 628 -19.19 -25.55 33.86
N THR A 629 -18.13 -24.91 33.37
CA THR A 629 -18.21 -23.92 32.30
C THR A 629 -17.54 -24.51 31.07
N THR A 630 -18.34 -24.84 30.06
CA THR A 630 -17.85 -25.28 28.76
C THR A 630 -18.00 -24.14 27.77
N ASN A 631 -16.87 -23.70 27.21
CA ASN A 631 -16.86 -22.73 26.13
C ASN A 631 -16.43 -23.45 24.85
N ASN A 632 -17.37 -23.64 23.93
CA ASN A 632 -17.07 -24.09 22.58
C ASN A 632 -16.72 -22.88 21.72
N TYR A 633 -15.49 -22.83 21.23
CA TYR A 633 -14.96 -21.76 20.42
C TYR A 633 -14.68 -22.30 19.01
N ASP A 634 -15.69 -22.37 18.14
CA ASP A 634 -15.38 -22.36 16.70
C ASP A 634 -15.03 -20.91 16.29
N ARG A 635 -13.89 -20.44 16.82
CA ARG A 635 -13.39 -19.08 16.63
C ARG A 635 -12.71 -19.00 15.27
N GLY A 636 -13.29 -18.22 14.36
CA GLY A 636 -12.69 -17.87 13.08
C GLY A 636 -11.93 -16.55 13.15
N LEU A 637 -10.82 -16.48 12.42
CA LEU A 637 -10.12 -15.25 12.09
C LEU A 637 -10.10 -15.12 10.56
N GLU A 638 -10.79 -14.10 10.06
CA GLU A 638 -10.80 -13.74 8.63
C GLU A 638 -9.99 -12.46 8.43
N VAL A 639 -8.98 -12.54 7.57
CA VAL A 639 -8.13 -11.41 7.18
C VAL A 639 -8.20 -11.26 5.67
N ALA A 640 -8.48 -10.03 5.22
CA ALA A 640 -8.45 -9.65 3.82
C ALA A 640 -7.57 -8.42 3.62
N THR A 641 -6.91 -8.37 2.48
CA THR A 641 -6.02 -7.26 2.09
C THR A 641 -6.43 -6.76 0.72
N ILE A 642 -6.71 -5.46 0.60
CA ILE A 642 -7.07 -4.83 -0.67
C ILE A 642 -6.03 -3.76 -0.98
N VAL A 643 -5.34 -3.91 -2.11
CA VAL A 643 -4.54 -2.83 -2.70
C VAL A 643 -5.50 -1.96 -3.51
N PRO A 644 -5.74 -0.69 -3.13
CA PRO A 644 -6.75 0.13 -3.78
C PRO A 644 -6.45 0.37 -5.26
N TYR A 645 -7.50 0.40 -6.06
CA TYR A 645 -7.47 0.87 -7.43
C TYR A 645 -6.96 2.32 -7.50
N LEU A 646 -6.22 2.65 -8.55
CA LEU A 646 -5.51 3.93 -8.69
C LEU A 646 -4.35 4.16 -7.71
N ASN A 647 -4.09 3.30 -6.71
CA ASN A 647 -2.94 3.47 -5.82
C ASN A 647 -2.34 2.12 -5.38
N ARG A 648 -1.27 1.72 -6.06
CA ARG A 648 -0.62 0.43 -5.81
C ARG A 648 0.31 0.42 -4.59
N ASN A 649 0.66 1.59 -4.06
CA ASN A 649 1.52 1.75 -2.89
C ASN A 649 0.67 2.10 -1.65
N ALA A 650 -0.40 1.33 -1.44
CA ALA A 650 -1.33 1.45 -0.34
C ALA A 650 -2.04 0.12 -0.07
N LEU A 651 -2.63 -0.01 1.12
CA LEU A 651 -3.30 -1.21 1.58
C LEU A 651 -4.48 -0.87 2.49
N LEU A 652 -5.63 -1.48 2.23
CA LEU A 652 -6.70 -1.70 3.19
C LEU A 652 -6.52 -3.07 3.83
N TYR A 653 -6.49 -3.11 5.16
CA TYR A 653 -6.41 -4.33 5.94
C TYR A 653 -7.70 -4.53 6.71
N ALA A 654 -8.44 -5.58 6.36
CA ALA A 654 -9.75 -5.90 6.91
C ALA A 654 -9.68 -7.16 7.75
N LYS A 655 -10.07 -7.05 9.03
CA LYS A 655 -10.08 -8.15 10.00
C LYS A 655 -11.49 -8.38 10.53
N LYS A 656 -11.85 -9.65 10.64
CA LYS A 656 -13.10 -10.13 11.23
C LYS A 656 -12.78 -11.29 12.17
N ASP A 657 -12.99 -11.06 13.46
CA ASP A 657 -12.96 -12.08 14.49
C ASP A 657 -14.40 -12.53 14.75
N TYR A 658 -14.70 -13.81 14.56
CA TYR A 658 -16.05 -14.34 14.73
C TYR A 658 -16.06 -15.66 15.48
N VAL A 659 -17.22 -16.03 16.02
CA VAL A 659 -17.43 -17.34 16.63
C VAL A 659 -18.63 -18.00 15.97
N ASN A 660 -18.42 -19.10 15.27
CA ASN A 660 -19.50 -19.90 14.70
C ASN A 660 -20.11 -20.78 15.80
N GLY A 661 -21.42 -20.69 16.04
CA GLY A 661 -22.11 -21.63 16.93
C GLY A 661 -21.55 -21.70 18.36
N SER A 662 -21.18 -20.56 18.94
CA SER A 662 -20.72 -20.54 20.34
C SER A 662 -21.82 -21.00 21.29
N SER A 663 -21.56 -22.09 21.99
CA SER A 663 -22.31 -22.45 23.18
C SER A 663 -21.39 -22.23 24.38
N ASN A 664 -21.63 -21.12 25.09
CA ASN A 664 -21.16 -21.00 26.46
C ASN A 664 -22.20 -21.68 27.33
N HIS A 665 -21.83 -22.87 27.79
CA HIS A 665 -22.69 -23.77 28.53
C HIS A 665 -22.24 -23.81 29.98
N TYR A 666 -23.11 -23.39 30.88
CA TYR A 666 -22.88 -23.46 32.31
C TYR A 666 -23.81 -24.52 32.91
N GLU A 667 -23.22 -25.50 33.59
CA GLU A 667 -23.93 -26.49 34.39
C GLU A 667 -23.56 -26.33 35.86
N GLU A 668 -24.58 -26.36 36.71
CA GLU A 668 -24.41 -26.47 38.15
C GLU A 668 -25.32 -27.57 38.67
N TYR A 669 -24.71 -28.58 39.29
CA TYR A 669 -25.45 -29.66 39.92
C TYR A 669 -24.71 -30.24 41.10
N ASN A 670 -25.46 -30.83 42.03
CA ASN A 670 -24.92 -31.54 43.17
C ASN A 670 -25.24 -33.03 43.11
N VAL A 671 -24.27 -33.85 43.53
CA VAL A 671 -24.41 -35.31 43.60
C VAL A 671 -24.03 -35.78 44.99
N ARG A 672 -24.77 -36.78 45.46
CA ARG A 672 -24.47 -37.49 46.70
C ARG A 672 -23.58 -38.70 46.40
N ILE A 673 -22.43 -38.78 47.07
CA ILE A 673 -21.57 -39.96 47.06
C ILE A 673 -21.64 -40.64 48.43
N SER A 674 -21.73 -41.96 48.44
CA SER A 674 -21.65 -42.78 49.65
C SER A 674 -20.37 -43.61 49.64
N ILE A 675 -19.61 -43.54 50.73
CA ILE A 675 -18.36 -44.27 50.91
C ILE A 675 -18.57 -45.30 52.01
N VAL A 676 -18.24 -46.56 51.74
CA VAL A 676 -18.35 -47.63 52.73
C VAL A 676 -17.20 -47.53 53.72
N ASP A 677 -17.49 -47.53 55.02
CA ASP A 677 -16.46 -47.60 56.06
C ASP A 677 -15.70 -48.94 55.98
N PRO A 678 -14.36 -48.95 56.01
CA PRO A 678 -13.57 -50.19 55.99
C PRO A 678 -13.80 -51.09 57.21
N ASN A 679 -14.35 -50.54 58.30
CA ASN A 679 -14.77 -51.25 59.50
C ASN A 679 -16.24 -51.66 59.37
N TRP A 680 -16.48 -52.96 59.30
CA TRP A 680 -17.81 -53.54 59.26
C TRP A 680 -17.89 -54.74 60.18
N TYR A 681 -19.08 -55.06 60.65
CA TYR A 681 -19.26 -55.94 61.79
C TYR A 681 -20.08 -57.13 61.41
N SER A 682 -19.55 -58.33 61.63
CA SER A 682 -20.36 -59.53 61.45
C SER A 682 -21.29 -59.69 62.65
N MET A 683 -22.56 -59.85 62.33
CA MET A 683 -23.65 -60.00 63.29
C MET A 683 -24.41 -61.29 63.05
N TRP A 684 -25.18 -61.70 64.05
CA TRP A 684 -26.14 -62.76 63.90
C TRP A 684 -27.34 -62.59 64.83
N THR A 685 -28.48 -63.14 64.43
CA THR A 685 -29.67 -63.25 65.29
C THR A 685 -30.47 -64.50 64.92
N TYR A 686 -31.53 -64.77 65.66
CA TYR A 686 -32.46 -65.84 65.36
C TYR A 686 -33.91 -65.39 65.55
N SER A 687 -34.75 -65.66 64.55
CA SER A 687 -36.21 -65.50 64.63
C SER A 687 -36.88 -66.64 63.84
N PRO A 688 -37.91 -67.30 64.39
CA PRO A 688 -38.57 -68.44 63.76
C PRO A 688 -39.28 -68.10 62.44
N VAL A 689 -39.47 -66.81 62.13
CA VAL A 689 -40.20 -66.35 60.93
C VAL A 689 -39.27 -65.81 59.84
N LYS A 690 -38.20 -65.09 60.21
CA LYS A 690 -37.33 -64.38 59.24
C LYS A 690 -35.86 -64.77 59.27
N TRP A 691 -35.32 -65.30 60.36
CA TRP A 691 -33.87 -65.53 60.50
C TRP A 691 -33.64 -66.86 61.21
N PHE A 692 -33.98 -67.97 60.54
CA PHE A 692 -33.97 -69.32 61.14
C PHE A 692 -33.09 -70.31 60.37
N SER A 693 -32.53 -69.89 59.23
CA SER A 693 -31.72 -70.70 58.31
C SER A 693 -30.32 -70.10 58.21
N GLY A 694 -29.35 -70.83 57.66
CA GLY A 694 -27.97 -70.36 57.53
C GLY A 694 -27.16 -70.54 58.82
N GLY A 695 -26.05 -71.27 58.70
CA GLY A 695 -25.13 -71.51 59.80
C GLY A 695 -23.72 -71.54 59.25
N MET A 696 -22.99 -70.43 59.40
CA MET A 696 -21.53 -70.54 59.44
C MET A 696 -21.16 -71.20 60.78
N SER A 697 -21.20 -72.53 60.77
CA SER A 697 -20.26 -73.32 61.54
C SER A 697 -18.87 -73.16 60.92
N VAL A 698 -17.84 -73.43 61.70
CA VAL A 698 -16.41 -73.52 61.37
C VAL A 698 -15.60 -72.34 61.93
N GLU A 699 -14.73 -72.70 62.88
CA GLU A 699 -13.59 -71.93 63.35
C GLU A 699 -12.77 -71.43 62.14
N TRP A 700 -12.88 -70.16 61.82
CA TRP A 700 -11.90 -69.47 60.97
C TRP A 700 -11.13 -68.51 61.88
N TYR A 701 -9.84 -68.81 62.11
CA TYR A 701 -8.94 -68.15 63.06
C TYR A 701 -9.20 -68.40 64.57
N GLY A 702 -9.68 -69.59 64.96
CA GLY A 702 -9.60 -70.05 66.36
C GLY A 702 -10.48 -69.33 67.39
N THR A 703 -11.54 -68.63 66.96
CA THR A 703 -12.52 -67.98 67.84
C THR A 703 -13.88 -68.66 67.67
N LYS A 704 -14.56 -69.04 68.77
CA LYS A 704 -15.91 -69.64 68.72
C LYS A 704 -16.93 -68.56 68.34
N TRP A 705 -17.48 -68.67 67.13
CA TRP A 705 -18.64 -67.88 66.67
C TRP A 705 -19.92 -68.37 67.39
N ARG A 706 -20.78 -67.44 67.84
CA ARG A 706 -21.97 -67.60 68.71
C ARG A 706 -21.63 -67.87 70.18
N SER A 707 -20.77 -67.05 70.74
CA SER A 707 -20.18 -67.28 72.07
C SER A 707 -21.09 -66.96 73.26
N ASN A 708 -22.16 -66.16 73.08
CA ASN A 708 -22.98 -65.67 74.19
C ASN A 708 -24.42 -66.23 74.29
N LYS A 709 -24.88 -66.38 75.54
CA LYS A 709 -26.28 -66.58 75.95
C LYS A 709 -26.75 -65.27 76.61
N PRO A 710 -27.96 -64.76 76.33
CA PRO A 710 -29.11 -65.47 75.76
C PRO A 710 -29.06 -65.65 74.24
N TYR A 711 -29.52 -66.83 73.80
CA TYR A 711 -29.76 -67.11 72.38
C TYR A 711 -31.00 -66.30 71.94
N PRO A 712 -30.95 -65.57 70.82
CA PRO A 712 -32.10 -64.79 70.35
C PRO A 712 -33.28 -65.72 70.05
N VAL A 713 -34.51 -65.31 70.38
CA VAL A 713 -35.72 -66.14 70.12
C VAL A 713 -36.62 -65.49 69.08
N ASP A 714 -36.71 -64.16 69.02
CA ASP A 714 -37.56 -63.41 68.09
C ASP A 714 -36.83 -62.23 67.44
N GLY A 715 -35.57 -62.45 67.05
CA GLY A 715 -34.70 -61.44 66.46
C GLY A 715 -34.08 -60.47 67.48
N ASN A 716 -34.20 -60.76 68.78
CA ASN A 716 -33.66 -59.99 69.89
C ASN A 716 -32.99 -60.94 70.90
N PRO A 717 -31.73 -60.73 71.30
CA PRO A 717 -30.79 -59.69 70.84
C PRO A 717 -30.26 -59.90 69.40
N ILE A 718 -29.62 -58.88 68.82
CA ILE A 718 -28.79 -59.03 67.61
C ILE A 718 -27.35 -58.95 68.07
N TRP A 719 -26.61 -60.06 67.98
CA TRP A 719 -25.24 -60.14 68.47
C TRP A 719 -24.24 -59.76 67.39
N VAL A 720 -23.40 -58.77 67.65
CA VAL A 720 -22.18 -58.49 66.90
C VAL A 720 -21.03 -59.19 67.60
N GLU A 721 -20.24 -59.99 66.89
CA GLU A 721 -19.17 -60.77 67.52
C GLU A 721 -17.77 -60.50 66.99
N LYS A 722 -17.66 -59.85 65.83
CA LYS A 722 -16.36 -59.56 65.23
C LYS A 722 -16.42 -58.28 64.41
N LEU A 723 -15.46 -57.41 64.65
CA LEU A 723 -15.04 -56.37 63.72
C LEU A 723 -14.22 -57.00 62.59
N ILE A 724 -14.62 -56.73 61.35
CA ILE A 724 -13.86 -57.04 60.15
C ILE A 724 -13.34 -55.74 59.56
N TYR A 725 -12.03 -55.69 59.33
CA TYR A 725 -11.36 -54.57 58.69
C TYR A 725 -10.90 -54.99 57.28
N GLN A 726 -11.37 -54.28 56.25
CA GLN A 726 -11.01 -54.60 54.85
C GLN A 726 -9.66 -54.01 54.41
N GLY A 727 -8.98 -53.23 55.27
CA GLY A 727 -7.75 -52.52 54.91
C GLY A 727 -8.03 -51.15 54.28
N LEU A 728 -7.06 -50.24 54.42
CA LEU A 728 -7.12 -48.93 53.79
C LEU A 728 -6.87 -49.02 52.29
N THR A 729 -7.72 -48.32 51.56
CA THR A 729 -7.54 -47.95 50.16
C THR A 729 -7.79 -46.44 50.06
N PRO A 730 -7.26 -45.77 49.03
CA PRO A 730 -7.56 -44.36 48.80
C PRO A 730 -9.06 -44.03 48.76
N HIS A 731 -9.92 -45.01 48.43
CA HIS A 731 -11.36 -44.82 48.30
C HIS A 731 -12.17 -45.03 49.59
N ASN A 732 -11.59 -45.61 50.65
CA ASN A 732 -12.31 -45.88 51.90
C ASN A 732 -11.63 -45.25 53.13
N GLU A 733 -10.40 -44.75 53.00
CA GLU A 733 -9.67 -44.11 54.09
C GLU A 733 -10.40 -42.90 54.68
N PHE A 734 -11.11 -42.13 53.85
CA PHE A 734 -11.91 -40.99 54.31
C PHE A 734 -13.08 -41.41 55.23
N ALA A 735 -13.57 -42.62 55.05
CA ALA A 735 -14.64 -43.18 55.88
C ALA A 735 -14.09 -43.95 57.10
N ASP A 736 -12.78 -44.06 57.29
CA ASP A 736 -12.19 -44.77 58.44
C ASP A 736 -12.05 -43.84 59.65
N GLU A 737 -12.85 -44.07 60.69
CA GLU A 737 -12.66 -43.46 62.02
C GLU A 737 -12.31 -44.53 63.08
N GLY A 738 -11.86 -45.71 62.64
CA GLY A 738 -11.64 -46.87 63.47
C GLY A 738 -12.94 -47.53 63.94
N ASP A 739 -12.86 -48.26 65.04
CA ASP A 739 -14.01 -49.00 65.58
C ASP A 739 -15.12 -48.07 66.09
N TRP A 740 -16.20 -48.00 65.33
CA TRP A 740 -17.36 -47.15 65.58
C TRP A 740 -18.50 -47.82 66.35
N LEU A 741 -18.35 -49.10 66.69
CA LEU A 741 -19.27 -49.85 67.55
C LEU A 741 -18.57 -50.13 68.89
N ALA A 742 -18.60 -49.12 69.76
CA ALA A 742 -18.29 -49.20 71.19
C ALA A 742 -16.98 -49.97 71.55
N GLY A 743 -15.89 -49.63 70.88
CA GLY A 743 -14.52 -49.80 71.39
C GLY A 743 -14.01 -51.24 71.50
N GLY A 744 -14.41 -52.14 70.61
CA GLY A 744 -13.78 -53.44 70.41
C GLY A 744 -14.20 -54.55 71.39
N SER A 745 -15.22 -54.31 72.22
CA SER A 745 -15.71 -55.29 73.19
C SER A 745 -16.81 -56.17 72.59
N PHE A 746 -16.41 -57.25 71.90
CA PHE A 746 -17.31 -58.26 71.35
C PHE A 746 -17.40 -59.49 72.25
N PRO A 747 -18.57 -60.15 72.36
CA PRO A 747 -19.82 -59.88 71.62
C PRO A 747 -20.73 -58.81 72.27
N MET A 748 -21.48 -58.09 71.44
CA MET A 748 -22.33 -56.93 71.84
C MET A 748 -23.74 -57.02 71.24
N ASP A 749 -24.77 -56.68 72.02
CA ASP A 749 -26.15 -56.59 71.52
C ASP A 749 -26.41 -55.22 70.89
N VAL A 750 -26.82 -55.23 69.62
CA VAL A 750 -27.12 -54.03 68.82
C VAL A 750 -28.59 -53.97 68.37
N TYR A 751 -29.48 -54.77 68.98
CA TYR A 751 -30.91 -54.77 68.65
C TYR A 751 -31.57 -53.38 68.76
N GLY A 752 -31.06 -52.52 69.65
CA GLY A 752 -31.51 -51.12 69.74
C GLY A 752 -31.18 -50.29 68.49
N LEU A 753 -30.04 -50.55 67.84
CA LEU A 753 -29.61 -49.86 66.62
C LEU A 753 -30.43 -50.30 65.40
N SER A 754 -30.86 -51.57 65.33
CA SER A 754 -31.70 -52.06 64.22
C SER A 754 -33.12 -51.49 64.23
N ARG A 755 -33.52 -50.83 65.32
CA ARG A 755 -34.82 -50.14 65.46
C ARG A 755 -34.72 -48.63 65.26
N MET A 756 -33.51 -48.08 65.12
CA MET A 756 -33.37 -46.67 64.80
C MET A 756 -33.91 -46.39 63.39
N PRO A 757 -34.65 -45.29 63.19
CA PRO A 757 -35.06 -44.91 61.85
C PRO A 757 -33.82 -44.71 60.99
N GLU A 758 -33.83 -45.24 59.77
CA GLU A 758 -32.73 -45.02 58.84
C GLU A 758 -32.65 -43.51 58.54
N THR A 759 -31.59 -42.87 59.00
CA THR A 759 -31.32 -41.46 58.72
C THR A 759 -30.25 -41.38 57.66
N GLU A 760 -30.65 -41.04 56.44
CA GLU A 760 -29.73 -40.60 55.40
C GLU A 760 -29.78 -39.07 55.31
N PRO A 761 -28.63 -38.39 55.12
CA PRO A 761 -28.63 -36.97 54.80
C PRO A 761 -29.44 -36.74 53.52
N ASN A 762 -30.46 -35.88 53.63
CA ASN A 762 -31.29 -35.48 52.50
C ASN A 762 -30.60 -34.34 51.75
N ILE A 763 -30.32 -34.53 50.47
CA ILE A 763 -29.79 -33.49 49.59
C ILE A 763 -30.91 -33.14 48.60
N ALA A 764 -31.25 -31.85 48.51
CA ALA A 764 -32.05 -31.37 47.40
C ALA A 764 -31.15 -31.40 46.14
N SER A 765 -31.29 -32.45 45.32
CA SER A 765 -30.65 -32.50 44.01
C SER A 765 -31.24 -31.39 43.15
N TYR A 766 -30.41 -30.50 42.64
CA TYR A 766 -30.80 -29.53 41.62
C TYR A 766 -29.85 -29.58 40.45
N TYR A 767 -30.36 -29.19 39.29
CA TYR A 767 -29.62 -29.07 38.05
C TYR A 767 -30.04 -27.74 37.43
N ASN A 768 -29.07 -26.84 37.28
CA ASN A 768 -29.25 -25.57 36.59
C ASN A 768 -28.39 -25.58 35.33
N GLU A 769 -29.01 -25.19 34.22
CA GLU A 769 -28.35 -25.07 32.92
C GLU A 769 -28.63 -23.69 32.35
N ILE A 770 -27.56 -22.97 31.99
CA ILE A 770 -27.66 -21.67 31.31
C ILE A 770 -26.92 -21.77 29.99
N LYS A 771 -27.64 -21.43 28.90
CA LYS A 771 -27.06 -21.23 27.57
C LYS A 771 -27.01 -19.73 27.30
N ASN A 772 -25.80 -19.18 27.21
CA ASN A 772 -25.64 -17.78 26.81
C ASN A 772 -25.75 -17.64 25.28
N PRO A 773 -26.24 -16.49 24.79
CA PRO A 773 -26.32 -16.20 23.36
C PRO A 773 -24.93 -16.14 22.70
N GLU A 774 -24.91 -16.26 21.39
CA GLU A 774 -23.69 -16.23 20.57
C GLU A 774 -22.96 -14.90 20.71
N ALA A 775 -21.62 -14.94 20.73
CA ALA A 775 -20.80 -13.74 20.72
C ALA A 775 -20.87 -13.04 19.35
N GLU A 776 -21.16 -11.73 19.36
CA GLU A 776 -21.15 -10.90 18.15
C GLU A 776 -19.74 -10.83 17.54
N PRO A 777 -19.61 -10.83 16.19
CA PRO A 777 -18.32 -10.69 15.53
C PRO A 777 -17.70 -9.30 15.74
N GLU A 778 -16.39 -9.27 15.94
CA GLU A 778 -15.58 -8.06 16.04
C GLU A 778 -14.94 -7.73 14.69
N TYR A 779 -15.08 -6.48 14.24
CA TYR A 779 -14.55 -6.01 12.97
C TYR A 779 -13.50 -4.94 13.19
N GLN A 780 -12.45 -4.97 12.38
CA GLN A 780 -11.47 -3.88 12.32
C GLN A 780 -11.06 -3.63 10.86
N LEU A 781 -11.06 -2.36 10.48
CA LEU A 781 -10.58 -1.91 9.18
C LEU A 781 -9.48 -0.88 9.37
N TRP A 782 -8.34 -1.13 8.74
CA TRP A 782 -7.15 -0.30 8.80
C TRP A 782 -6.70 0.13 7.40
N GLY A 783 -6.05 1.28 7.31
CA GLY A 783 -5.43 1.80 6.09
C GLY A 783 -3.93 2.06 6.29
N SER A 784 -3.12 1.58 5.34
CA SER A 784 -1.68 1.85 5.21
C SER A 784 -1.46 2.56 3.87
N ILE A 785 -1.19 3.88 3.89
CA ILE A 785 -1.07 4.73 2.70
C ILE A 785 -0.04 5.86 2.89
N LEU A 786 0.07 6.33 4.13
CA LEU A 786 1.13 7.17 4.64
C LEU A 786 2.05 6.31 5.53
N PRO A 787 3.22 6.82 5.96
CA PRO A 787 4.14 6.05 6.80
C PRO A 787 3.51 5.54 8.11
N VAL A 788 2.53 6.26 8.65
CA VAL A 788 1.74 5.84 9.81
C VAL A 788 0.48 5.13 9.34
N VAL A 789 0.17 3.99 9.97
CA VAL A 789 -1.08 3.25 9.74
C VAL A 789 -2.24 3.84 10.55
N PHE A 790 -3.45 3.80 10.00
CA PHE A 790 -4.62 4.41 10.61
C PHE A 790 -5.79 3.45 10.70
N LYS A 791 -6.51 3.52 11.82
CA LYS A 791 -7.79 2.83 11.97
C LYS A 791 -8.88 3.59 11.21
N ILE A 792 -9.62 2.89 10.37
CA ILE A 792 -10.71 3.45 9.56
C ILE A 792 -12.06 3.21 10.25
N SER A 793 -12.33 1.98 10.67
CA SER A 793 -13.64 1.57 11.22
C SER A 793 -13.52 0.36 12.15
N ASP A 794 -14.47 0.26 13.09
CA ASP A 794 -14.75 -0.91 13.96
C ASP A 794 -16.11 -1.55 13.66
N LYS A 795 -16.79 -1.08 12.61
CA LYS A 795 -18.11 -1.55 12.20
C LYS A 795 -17.99 -2.66 11.17
N PRO A 796 -19.02 -3.50 11.01
CA PRO A 796 -19.10 -4.43 9.89
C PRO A 796 -18.81 -3.72 8.56
N HIS A 797 -17.81 -4.19 7.83
CA HIS A 797 -17.43 -3.69 6.51
C HIS A 797 -17.85 -4.66 5.40
N ASN A 798 -17.55 -4.31 4.15
CA ASN A 798 -18.03 -5.03 2.98
C ASN A 798 -17.57 -6.50 2.99
N GLN A 799 -18.53 -7.42 2.97
CA GLN A 799 -18.30 -8.86 2.99
C GLN A 799 -17.49 -9.36 1.78
N LEU A 800 -17.60 -8.65 0.64
CA LEU A 800 -16.82 -8.90 -0.57
C LEU A 800 -15.30 -8.85 -0.38
N TYR A 801 -14.82 -8.22 0.70
CA TYR A 801 -13.39 -8.23 1.02
C TYR A 801 -12.87 -9.65 1.26
N TYR A 802 -13.70 -10.52 1.85
CA TYR A 802 -13.35 -11.89 2.22
C TYR A 802 -13.70 -12.92 1.14
N GLU A 803 -14.66 -12.61 0.28
CA GLU A 803 -15.23 -13.52 -0.72
C GLU A 803 -14.54 -13.44 -2.08
N PRO A 804 -14.58 -14.49 -2.93
CA PRO A 804 -13.98 -14.45 -4.25
C PRO A 804 -14.61 -13.39 -5.16
N SER A 805 -13.79 -12.83 -6.05
CA SER A 805 -14.21 -11.92 -7.12
C SER A 805 -13.70 -12.50 -8.44
N PRO A 806 -14.58 -12.86 -9.39
CA PRO A 806 -16.03 -12.61 -9.40
C PRO A 806 -16.83 -13.46 -8.38
N HIS A 807 -17.88 -12.86 -7.80
CA HIS A 807 -18.88 -13.53 -6.96
C HIS A 807 -20.22 -13.60 -7.70
N PRO A 808 -20.92 -14.75 -7.72
CA PRO A 808 -22.20 -14.91 -8.42
C PRO A 808 -23.25 -13.85 -8.06
N ASP A 809 -23.35 -13.50 -6.78
CA ASP A 809 -24.39 -12.60 -6.25
C ASP A 809 -23.94 -11.16 -6.02
N HIS A 810 -22.62 -10.90 -6.04
CA HIS A 810 -22.06 -9.65 -5.52
C HIS A 810 -21.15 -8.91 -6.53
N GLY A 811 -20.99 -9.46 -7.73
CA GLY A 811 -20.35 -8.77 -8.87
C GLY A 811 -18.94 -9.26 -9.20
N ASN A 812 -18.34 -8.61 -10.19
CA ASN A 812 -17.10 -9.12 -10.81
C ASN A 812 -15.81 -8.72 -10.09
N VAL A 813 -15.80 -7.56 -9.42
CA VAL A 813 -14.61 -6.98 -8.78
C VAL A 813 -14.99 -6.25 -7.50
N VAL A 814 -14.04 -6.12 -6.58
CA VAL A 814 -14.16 -5.19 -5.44
C VAL A 814 -13.62 -3.84 -5.89
N TYR A 815 -14.40 -2.77 -5.77
CA TYR A 815 -13.91 -1.43 -6.10
C TYR A 815 -13.62 -0.65 -4.82
N GLU A 816 -12.34 -0.50 -4.51
CA GLU A 816 -11.85 0.49 -3.56
C GLU A 816 -10.76 1.29 -4.24
N ASP A 817 -10.78 2.62 -4.13
CA ASP A 817 -9.76 3.48 -4.73
C ASP A 817 -9.10 4.38 -3.68
N ALA A 818 -7.96 4.95 -4.05
CA ALA A 818 -7.27 5.91 -3.19
C ALA A 818 -6.48 6.94 -4.02
N CYS A 819 -6.30 8.13 -3.46
CA CYS A 819 -5.39 9.15 -3.97
C CYS A 819 -4.49 9.69 -2.86
N LYS A 820 -3.35 10.23 -3.23
CA LYS A 820 -2.51 11.02 -2.32
C LYS A 820 -1.72 12.07 -3.09
N VAL A 821 -1.32 13.13 -2.39
CA VAL A 821 -0.35 14.09 -2.90
C VAL A 821 1.02 13.39 -2.93
N MET A 822 1.59 13.25 -4.12
CA MET A 822 2.90 12.64 -4.33
C MET A 822 4.02 13.67 -4.18
N PHE A 823 3.80 14.90 -4.63
CA PHE A 823 4.82 15.95 -4.62
C PHE A 823 4.29 17.29 -4.10
N GLY A 824 4.98 17.85 -3.12
CA GLY A 824 4.55 19.06 -2.41
C GLY A 824 5.02 19.11 -0.96
N THR A 825 4.68 20.16 -0.23
CA THR A 825 4.87 20.23 1.24
C THR A 825 3.70 19.63 2.00
N MET A 826 2.54 19.48 1.35
CA MET A 826 1.33 19.01 2.00
C MET A 826 1.23 17.49 2.01
N GLN A 827 0.95 16.94 3.20
CA GLN A 827 0.63 15.53 3.36
C GLN A 827 -0.88 15.36 3.33
N TYR A 828 -1.40 14.82 2.23
CA TYR A 828 -2.81 14.48 2.08
C TYR A 828 -2.95 13.14 1.36
N ALA A 829 -3.87 12.32 1.84
CA ALA A 829 -4.32 11.10 1.19
C ALA A 829 -5.80 10.86 1.48
N ASN A 830 -6.49 10.15 0.60
CA ASN A 830 -7.79 9.59 0.93
C ASN A 830 -7.94 8.19 0.34
N MET A 831 -8.86 7.44 0.92
CA MET A 831 -9.10 6.04 0.56
C MET A 831 -10.58 5.74 0.73
N SER A 832 -11.19 5.10 -0.24
CA SER A 832 -12.55 4.59 -0.10
C SER A 832 -12.57 3.35 0.80
N TYR A 833 -13.71 3.14 1.45
CA TYR A 833 -14.01 1.90 2.15
C TYR A 833 -15.52 1.65 2.05
N GLY A 834 -15.94 0.76 1.16
CA GLY A 834 -17.34 0.54 0.83
C GLY A 834 -17.81 1.42 -0.33
N ILE A 835 -19.13 1.45 -0.57
CA ILE A 835 -19.69 2.00 -1.81
C ILE A 835 -19.57 3.53 -1.90
N THR A 836 -19.76 4.23 -0.78
CA THR A 836 -19.79 5.71 -0.75
C THR A 836 -18.86 6.33 0.29
N ASP A 837 -18.33 5.53 1.21
CA ASP A 837 -17.58 6.06 2.34
C ASP A 837 -16.10 6.21 1.99
N ARG A 838 -15.51 7.32 2.44
CA ARG A 838 -14.08 7.61 2.27
C ARG A 838 -13.49 8.15 3.55
N LYS A 839 -12.23 7.80 3.80
CA LYS A 839 -11.44 8.35 4.89
C LYS A 839 -10.33 9.20 4.30
N ALA A 840 -10.29 10.48 4.69
CA ALA A 840 -9.20 11.37 4.38
C ALA A 840 -8.19 11.40 5.54
N PHE A 841 -6.91 11.51 5.18
CA PHE A 841 -5.77 11.61 6.06
C PHE A 841 -4.98 12.87 5.69
N GLY A 842 -4.55 13.62 6.70
CA GLY A 842 -3.89 14.92 6.48
C GLY A 842 -4.85 15.98 5.91
N HIS A 843 -4.30 17.03 5.30
CA HIS A 843 -5.08 18.16 4.82
C HIS A 843 -4.40 18.90 3.68
N THR A 844 -5.21 19.36 2.73
CA THR A 844 -4.92 20.46 1.81
C THR A 844 -6.22 21.23 1.56
N SER A 845 -6.10 22.52 1.25
CA SER A 845 -7.27 23.38 0.92
C SER A 845 -7.89 23.06 -0.45
N LEU A 846 -7.16 22.34 -1.30
CA LEU A 846 -7.60 21.97 -2.65
C LEU A 846 -8.56 20.79 -2.67
N ALA A 847 -8.38 19.81 -1.80
CA ALA A 847 -8.99 18.49 -1.93
C ALA A 847 -10.48 18.46 -1.60
N ASP A 848 -11.23 17.62 -2.31
CA ASP A 848 -12.58 17.21 -1.98
C ASP A 848 -12.56 15.85 -1.28
N ARG A 849 -12.89 15.86 0.01
CA ARG A 849 -12.83 14.66 0.87
C ARG A 849 -13.85 13.58 0.48
N THR A 850 -14.75 13.87 -0.45
CA THR A 850 -15.83 12.95 -0.87
C THR A 850 -15.51 12.12 -2.11
N LYS A 851 -14.39 12.39 -2.80
CA LYS A 851 -14.02 11.70 -4.05
C LYS A 851 -12.53 11.43 -4.16
N CYS A 852 -12.14 10.62 -5.13
CA CYS A 852 -10.73 10.41 -5.48
C CYS A 852 -10.24 11.62 -6.28
N ASP A 853 -9.40 12.47 -5.68
CA ASP A 853 -8.87 13.68 -6.33
C ASP A 853 -7.63 13.37 -7.18
N VAL A 854 -7.47 14.10 -8.28
CA VAL A 854 -6.28 14.04 -9.14
C VAL A 854 -5.51 15.34 -9.02
N PHE A 855 -4.36 15.27 -8.35
CA PHE A 855 -3.43 16.38 -8.16
C PHE A 855 -2.43 16.45 -9.32
N PHE A 856 -2.02 17.65 -9.68
CA PHE A 856 -1.02 17.90 -10.72
C PHE A 856 -0.09 19.03 -10.30
N GLY A 857 1.13 19.05 -10.86
CA GLY A 857 2.18 19.99 -10.47
C GLY A 857 2.67 19.75 -9.05
N VAL A 858 2.82 20.82 -8.27
CA VAL A 858 3.34 20.80 -6.89
C VAL A 858 2.28 21.33 -5.92
N ILE A 859 2.03 20.62 -4.81
CA ILE A 859 0.97 21.00 -3.86
C ILE A 859 1.58 21.51 -2.54
N ASN A 860 1.64 22.83 -2.38
CA ASN A 860 2.17 23.49 -1.19
C ASN A 860 1.10 24.22 -0.32
N GLU A 861 -0.19 23.85 -0.47
CA GLU A 861 -1.35 24.58 0.09
C GLU A 861 -2.16 23.93 1.22
#